data_AF-A0A835DGR6-F1
#
_entry.id   AF-A0A835DGR6-F1
#
_cell.length_a   1.000
_cell.length_b   1.000
_cell.length_c   1.000
_cell.angle_alpha   90.00
_cell.angle_beta   90.00
_cell.angle_gamma   90.00
#
_symmetry.space_group_name_H-M   'P 1'
#
loop_
_entity.id
_entity.type
_entity.pdbx_description
1 polymer ?
#
loop_
_entity_poly.entity_id
_entity_poly.type
_entity_poly.pdbx_seq_one_letter_code
_entity_poly.pdbx_strand_id
1 'polypeptide(L)'
;MPASASASTNRPEHLIFRLSSSEGEAKLKALKEMKNQIIGNRTKKLSYIKIGAVPTVAGILASAGESDAFLLIQSAAVIGSFACGVDTGVEAVLDSGAFPHLLRILSNPDEKVVDAGARSLRMIFQSKLAPKYDFLQKEKMEFLLLLLNSENENVTGLGASIITHSCETSAEQKALCGAGVLRRLVSLLEGSLNQRDASLDSLAVIVKNNPEVISKFVGPQSGRTLSAITELTKDRCPRTRLLACTCLIVIRNSYPCYLQDIGIKTKLLLILLELLEEPGQVGDEAPFALANLIVEKEDLHKLAFEVDAVDKLCNFLQKVPAQVKRFQGILLALAELCSKLENCRSRLLSLQVLNSITDALTHDSAEVRSAACICIRSVSRSVKDVIQNLSAGCFMNEVMITPLVQLLHDPSTSVQVAALGAISNIVVDFTTRRVTFIQCGGVKQLVQLSKSMDSMLRLNAVWALRNLMFLADNSCKQGIFLELTASTLASLICDPEPSIQEQALALVRNLVNGCINSIEHVLAEDGIILNAVGRQLWSTSYTEVWVQGVYVLSNVATGNEFHKEAVMQQLLPQAGDCSQSFIIKFLQSNDNRLRTAAIWCVVNLTYPSSPEAFSRVVKLWNAGIFSQIKNMDDDPCLDVKFRVTTALKQLTFGDSST
;
A
#
# COMPACT_ATOMS: atom_id res chain seq x y z
N MET A 1 12.52 39.41 56.41
CA MET A 1 12.18 37.98 56.18
C MET A 1 10.84 37.91 55.47
N PRO A 2 10.78 37.61 54.16
CA PRO A 2 9.51 37.52 53.45
C PRO A 2 9.13 36.07 53.08
N ALA A 3 7.85 35.76 53.31
CA ALA A 3 6.92 34.93 52.53
C ALA A 3 7.36 33.53 52.05
N SER A 4 7.02 32.50 52.83
CA SER A 4 7.01 31.08 52.43
C SER A 4 5.60 30.49 52.26
N ALA A 5 4.56 31.31 52.02
CA ALA A 5 3.16 30.85 52.05
C ALA A 5 2.49 30.59 50.67
N SER A 6 3.18 30.75 49.53
CA SER A 6 2.53 30.66 48.19
C SER A 6 2.81 29.39 47.39
N ALA A 7 3.59 28.42 47.91
CA ALA A 7 4.01 27.24 47.15
C ALA A 7 3.10 26.00 47.29
N SER A 8 2.12 26.00 48.19
CA SER A 8 1.32 24.80 48.53
C SER A 8 0.07 24.57 47.65
N THR A 9 -0.34 25.53 46.82
CA THR A 9 -1.64 25.48 46.11
C THR A 9 -1.63 24.83 44.72
N ASN A 10 -0.47 24.46 44.17
CA ASN A 10 -0.32 24.02 42.77
C ASN A 10 -0.07 22.51 42.57
N ARG A 11 -0.24 21.67 43.61
CA ARG A 11 -0.06 20.22 43.46
C ARG A 11 -1.27 19.57 42.78
N PRO A 12 -1.07 18.66 41.79
CA PRO A 12 -2.15 17.95 41.10
C PRO A 12 -3.12 17.22 42.03
N GLU A 13 -2.62 16.64 43.13
CA GLU A 13 -3.47 15.92 44.10
C GLU A 13 -4.43 16.85 44.85
N HIS A 14 -3.97 18.06 45.20
CA HIS A 14 -4.80 19.08 45.86
C HIS A 14 -5.93 19.58 44.94
N LEU A 15 -5.71 19.56 43.63
CA LEU A 15 -6.72 19.93 42.65
C LEU A 15 -7.85 18.89 42.55
N ILE A 16 -7.52 17.60 42.61
CA ILE A 16 -8.50 16.50 42.62
C ILE A 16 -9.34 16.52 43.89
N PHE A 17 -8.73 16.78 45.04
CA PHE A 17 -9.47 16.96 46.29
C PHE A 17 -10.52 18.08 46.17
N ARG A 18 -10.14 19.22 45.58
CA ARG A 18 -11.07 20.35 45.36
C ARG A 18 -12.18 20.04 44.34
N LEU A 19 -11.92 19.17 43.36
CA LEU A 19 -12.97 18.66 42.45
C LEU A 19 -13.99 17.77 43.17
N SER A 20 -13.59 17.15 44.27
CA SER A 20 -14.44 16.29 45.10
C SER A 20 -15.20 17.05 46.21
N SER A 21 -15.05 18.38 46.29
CA SER A 21 -15.76 19.23 47.26
C SER A 21 -17.28 19.15 47.08
N SER A 22 -18.07 19.36 48.13
CA SER A 22 -19.54 19.51 48.01
C SER A 22 -19.96 20.88 47.44
N GLU A 23 -19.07 21.87 47.43
CA GLU A 23 -19.38 23.24 46.98
C GLU A 23 -19.19 23.42 45.46
N GLY A 24 -20.25 23.84 44.77
CA GLY A 24 -20.24 24.04 43.31
C GLY A 24 -19.22 25.09 42.83
N GLU A 25 -19.02 26.18 43.57
CA GLU A 25 -18.06 27.23 43.20
C GLU A 25 -16.60 26.76 43.34
N ALA A 26 -16.30 25.95 44.38
CA ALA A 26 -15.00 25.34 44.56
C ALA A 26 -14.68 24.36 43.42
N LYS A 27 -15.65 23.52 43.02
CA LYS A 27 -15.53 22.64 41.85
C LYS A 27 -15.27 23.43 40.57
N LEU A 28 -16.04 24.49 40.32
CA LEU A 28 -15.91 25.31 39.12
C LEU A 28 -14.53 25.96 39.01
N LYS A 29 -14.01 26.50 40.12
CA LYS A 29 -12.66 27.09 40.17
C LYS A 29 -11.58 26.02 39.93
N ALA A 30 -11.76 24.81 40.46
CA ALA A 30 -10.85 23.70 40.24
C ALA A 30 -10.86 23.20 38.78
N LEU A 31 -12.04 23.10 38.14
CA LEU A 31 -12.15 22.74 36.73
C LEU A 31 -11.46 23.75 35.81
N LYS A 32 -11.68 25.06 36.05
CA LYS A 32 -11.02 26.12 35.28
C LYS A 32 -9.49 26.04 35.39
N GLU A 33 -8.99 25.84 36.61
CA GLU A 33 -7.57 25.70 36.87
C GLU A 33 -6.98 24.46 36.18
N MET A 34 -7.65 23.30 36.30
CA MET A 34 -7.22 22.06 35.65
C MET A 34 -7.12 22.24 34.14
N LYS A 35 -8.18 22.79 33.53
CA LYS A 35 -8.24 23.07 32.09
C LYS A 35 -7.02 23.88 31.63
N ASN A 36 -6.73 24.98 32.33
CA ASN A 36 -5.60 25.86 32.00
C ASN A 36 -4.24 25.16 32.13
N GLN A 37 -4.14 24.16 33.02
CA GLN A 37 -2.91 23.37 33.16
C GLN A 37 -2.74 22.31 32.07
N ILE A 38 -3.83 21.73 31.54
CA ILE A 38 -3.76 20.61 30.59
C ILE A 38 -3.86 21.04 29.12
N ILE A 39 -4.42 22.21 28.81
CA ILE A 39 -4.50 22.72 27.44
C ILE A 39 -3.10 22.78 26.83
N GLY A 40 -2.93 22.16 25.65
CA GLY A 40 -1.67 22.15 24.90
C GLY A 40 -0.51 21.39 25.56
N ASN A 41 -0.69 20.79 26.75
CA ASN A 41 0.40 20.17 27.50
C ASN A 41 0.22 18.65 27.65
N ARG A 42 0.82 17.87 26.75
CA ARG A 42 0.72 16.40 26.73
C ARG A 42 1.19 15.76 28.04
N THR A 43 2.31 16.22 28.61
CA THR A 43 2.88 15.66 29.84
C THR A 43 1.94 15.84 31.03
N LYS A 44 1.35 17.02 31.18
CA LYS A 44 0.38 17.29 32.24
C LYS A 44 -0.92 16.50 32.04
N LYS A 45 -1.43 16.38 30.82
CA LYS A 45 -2.59 15.52 30.52
C LYS A 45 -2.35 14.10 31.03
N LEU A 46 -1.22 13.48 30.65
CA LEU A 46 -0.87 12.12 31.05
C LEU A 46 -0.69 11.98 32.57
N SER A 47 -0.10 12.98 33.23
CA SER A 47 0.04 12.99 34.70
C SER A 47 -1.31 13.00 35.40
N TYR A 48 -2.23 13.90 34.99
CA TYR A 48 -3.58 14.00 35.55
C TYR A 48 -4.43 12.74 35.27
N ILE A 49 -4.25 12.11 34.11
CA ILE A 49 -4.90 10.82 33.80
C ILE A 49 -4.46 9.74 34.81
N LYS A 50 -3.15 9.63 35.08
CA LYS A 50 -2.60 8.61 36.00
C LYS A 50 -3.13 8.73 37.43
N ILE A 51 -3.43 9.94 37.88
CA ILE A 51 -3.94 10.20 39.23
C ILE A 51 -5.48 10.19 39.31
N GLY A 52 -6.18 9.74 38.27
CA GLY A 52 -7.64 9.55 38.31
C GLY A 52 -8.47 10.83 38.15
N ALA A 53 -7.92 11.86 37.50
CA ALA A 53 -8.67 13.10 37.27
C ALA A 53 -9.88 12.90 36.34
N VAL A 54 -9.76 12.07 35.30
CA VAL A 54 -10.80 11.89 34.27
C VAL A 54 -12.11 11.32 34.85
N PRO A 55 -12.11 10.20 35.62
CA PRO A 55 -13.31 9.72 36.29
C PRO A 55 -13.95 10.75 37.24
N THR A 56 -13.13 11.53 37.94
CA THR A 56 -13.63 12.57 38.86
C THR A 56 -14.40 13.65 38.09
N VAL A 57 -13.86 14.15 36.98
CA VAL A 57 -14.51 15.16 36.15
C VAL A 57 -15.75 14.58 35.44
N ALA A 58 -15.70 13.33 35.00
CA ALA A 58 -16.86 12.62 34.44
C ALA A 58 -17.99 12.50 35.46
N GLY A 59 -17.69 12.20 36.73
CA GLY A 59 -18.66 12.19 37.82
C GLY A 59 -19.30 13.56 38.06
N ILE A 60 -18.54 14.65 37.96
CA ILE A 60 -19.10 16.01 38.02
C ILE A 60 -20.07 16.26 36.85
N LEU A 61 -19.67 15.89 35.63
CA LEU A 61 -20.54 16.02 34.45
C LEU A 61 -21.83 15.19 34.56
N ALA A 62 -21.74 14.01 35.16
CA ALA A 62 -22.88 13.12 35.39
C ALA A 62 -23.85 13.68 36.44
N SER A 63 -23.32 14.23 37.54
CA SER A 63 -24.10 14.74 38.68
C SER A 63 -24.66 16.15 38.51
N ALA A 64 -24.09 16.97 37.61
CA ALA A 64 -24.55 18.32 37.35
C ALA A 64 -25.95 18.33 36.72
N GLY A 65 -26.85 19.15 37.28
CA GLY A 65 -28.20 19.33 36.79
C GLY A 65 -28.24 20.15 35.51
N GLU A 66 -29.39 20.15 34.82
CA GLU A 66 -29.56 20.91 33.57
C GLU A 66 -29.38 22.43 33.75
N SER A 67 -29.65 22.94 34.96
CA SER A 67 -29.47 24.35 35.35
C SER A 67 -28.02 24.73 35.70
N ASP A 68 -27.11 23.76 35.86
CA ASP A 68 -25.72 24.00 36.28
C ASP A 68 -24.79 24.33 35.10
N ALA A 69 -25.20 25.29 34.27
CA ALA A 69 -24.56 25.59 32.98
C ALA A 69 -23.03 25.76 33.07
N PHE A 70 -22.53 26.51 34.05
CA PHE A 70 -21.09 26.72 34.22
C PHE A 70 -20.31 25.45 34.56
N LEU A 71 -20.88 24.56 35.37
CA LEU A 71 -20.24 23.29 35.72
C LEU A 71 -20.24 22.35 34.52
N LEU A 72 -21.35 22.24 33.80
CA LEU A 72 -21.44 21.45 32.58
C LEU A 72 -20.42 21.92 31.53
N ILE A 73 -20.35 23.23 31.27
CA ILE A 73 -19.42 23.83 30.31
C ILE A 73 -17.96 23.53 30.66
N GLN A 74 -17.56 23.76 31.92
CA GLN A 74 -16.16 23.53 32.30
C GLN A 74 -15.82 22.04 32.38
N SER A 75 -16.74 21.18 32.84
CA SER A 75 -16.51 19.74 32.89
C SER A 75 -16.34 19.15 31.50
N ALA A 76 -17.25 19.49 30.57
CA ALA A 76 -17.12 19.10 29.17
C ALA A 76 -15.79 19.59 28.58
N ALA A 77 -15.46 20.87 28.72
CA ALA A 77 -14.21 21.42 28.20
C ALA A 77 -12.94 20.74 28.75
N VAL A 78 -12.92 20.34 30.03
CA VAL A 78 -11.81 19.58 30.63
C VAL A 78 -11.75 18.17 30.02
N ILE A 79 -12.88 17.48 29.88
CA ILE A 79 -12.97 16.15 29.25
C ILE A 79 -12.46 16.19 27.81
N GLY A 80 -12.94 17.14 26.99
CA GLY A 80 -12.46 17.33 25.63
C GLY A 80 -10.95 17.62 25.59
N SER A 81 -10.45 18.42 26.54
CA SER A 81 -9.02 18.71 26.64
C SER A 81 -8.17 17.47 26.94
N PHE A 82 -8.67 16.52 27.74
CA PHE A 82 -8.00 15.22 27.94
C PHE A 82 -7.96 14.38 26.67
N ALA A 83 -9.07 14.32 25.94
CA ALA A 83 -9.20 13.58 24.68
C ALA A 83 -8.33 14.15 23.54
N CYS A 84 -8.15 15.48 23.49
CA CYS A 84 -7.50 16.17 22.38
C CYS A 84 -6.03 15.73 22.16
N GLY A 85 -5.78 15.03 21.05
CA GLY A 85 -4.44 14.67 20.56
C GLY A 85 -3.70 13.63 21.41
N VAL A 86 -4.40 12.89 22.27
CA VAL A 86 -3.80 11.86 23.14
C VAL A 86 -4.73 10.65 23.22
N ASP A 87 -4.38 9.55 22.55
CA ASP A 87 -5.22 8.34 22.51
C ASP A 87 -5.48 7.76 23.90
N THR A 88 -4.49 7.72 24.80
CA THR A 88 -4.67 7.32 26.22
C THR A 88 -5.67 8.23 26.94
N GLY A 89 -5.79 9.50 26.52
CA GLY A 89 -6.78 10.42 27.06
C GLY A 89 -8.19 10.11 26.56
N VAL A 90 -8.33 9.73 25.29
CA VAL A 90 -9.60 9.27 24.73
C VAL A 90 -10.07 7.99 25.41
N GLU A 91 -9.19 7.01 25.55
CA GLU A 91 -9.44 5.75 26.27
C GLU A 91 -9.94 6.02 27.70
N ALA A 92 -9.21 6.83 28.48
CA ALA A 92 -9.63 7.19 29.84
C ALA A 92 -10.99 7.91 29.90
N VAL A 93 -11.31 8.75 28.91
CA VAL A 93 -12.61 9.44 28.81
C VAL A 93 -13.73 8.45 28.52
N LEU A 94 -13.52 7.47 27.64
CA LEU A 94 -14.51 6.43 27.34
C LEU A 94 -14.73 5.52 28.55
N ASP A 95 -13.65 5.04 29.19
CA ASP A 95 -13.70 4.16 30.36
C ASP A 95 -14.38 4.83 31.57
N SER A 96 -14.27 6.14 31.69
CA SER A 96 -14.91 6.90 32.76
C SER A 96 -16.44 7.03 32.62
N GLY A 97 -17.02 6.61 31.49
CA GLY A 97 -18.44 6.77 31.21
C GLY A 97 -18.85 8.21 30.87
N ALA A 98 -17.91 9.10 30.53
CA ALA A 98 -18.21 10.49 30.19
C ALA A 98 -19.00 10.65 28.88
N PHE A 99 -18.81 9.74 27.92
CA PHE A 99 -19.33 9.88 26.56
C PHE A 99 -20.87 9.97 26.47
N PRO A 100 -21.67 9.10 27.12
CA PRO A 100 -23.13 9.24 27.14
C PRO A 100 -23.60 10.57 27.77
N HIS A 101 -22.88 11.07 28.78
CA HIS A 101 -23.21 12.36 29.39
C HIS A 101 -22.91 13.54 28.47
N LEU A 102 -21.85 13.47 27.67
CA LEU A 102 -21.56 14.47 26.64
C LEU A 102 -22.61 14.49 25.52
N LEU A 103 -23.15 13.33 25.13
CA LEU A 103 -24.26 13.26 24.18
C LEU A 103 -25.53 13.88 24.77
N ARG A 104 -25.85 13.57 26.04
CA ARG A 104 -27.03 14.10 26.74
C ARG A 104 -27.05 15.64 26.77
N ILE A 105 -25.90 16.28 27.02
CA ILE A 105 -25.84 17.75 27.11
C ILE A 105 -26.04 18.46 25.77
N LEU A 106 -26.04 17.75 24.63
CA LEU A 106 -26.39 18.34 23.33
C LEU A 106 -27.88 18.70 23.24
N SER A 107 -28.72 18.15 24.11
CA SER A 107 -30.15 18.48 24.23
C SER A 107 -30.45 19.52 25.31
N ASN A 108 -29.42 20.15 25.90
CA ASN A 108 -29.59 21.16 26.94
C ASN A 108 -30.17 22.47 26.34
N PRO A 109 -31.04 23.20 27.06
CA PRO A 109 -31.60 24.46 26.58
C PRO A 109 -30.58 25.62 26.48
N ASP A 110 -29.46 25.57 27.21
CA ASP A 110 -28.38 26.57 27.12
C ASP A 110 -27.43 26.25 25.97
N GLU A 111 -27.43 27.11 24.94
CA GLU A 111 -26.56 26.98 23.77
C GLU A 111 -25.07 26.89 24.10
N LYS A 112 -24.61 27.51 25.19
CA LYS A 112 -23.20 27.46 25.62
C LYS A 112 -22.84 26.09 26.18
N VAL A 113 -23.79 25.41 26.82
CA VAL A 113 -23.64 24.03 27.30
C VAL A 113 -23.54 23.08 26.10
N VAL A 114 -24.46 23.24 25.14
CA VAL A 114 -24.46 22.47 23.89
C VAL A 114 -23.15 22.66 23.13
N ASP A 115 -22.68 23.91 23.00
CA ASP A 115 -21.39 24.25 22.39
C ASP A 115 -20.21 23.51 23.03
N ALA A 116 -20.13 23.51 24.36
CA ALA A 116 -19.06 22.86 25.09
C ALA A 116 -19.09 21.32 24.92
N GLY A 117 -20.29 20.73 24.89
CA GLY A 117 -20.49 19.32 24.60
C GLY A 117 -20.03 18.96 23.19
N ALA A 118 -20.46 19.74 22.19
CA ALA A 118 -20.13 19.49 20.79
C ALA A 118 -18.63 19.60 20.51
N ARG A 119 -17.95 20.61 21.08
CA ARG A 119 -16.48 20.73 20.98
C ARG A 119 -15.75 19.55 21.61
N SER A 120 -16.22 19.06 22.75
CA SER A 120 -15.58 17.96 23.47
C SER A 120 -15.76 16.63 22.74
N LEU A 121 -16.96 16.36 22.23
CA LEU A 121 -17.22 15.19 21.40
C LEU A 121 -16.39 15.23 20.12
N ARG A 122 -16.23 16.40 19.48
CA ARG A 122 -15.39 16.54 18.29
C ARG A 122 -13.93 16.16 18.58
N MET A 123 -13.39 16.52 19.75
CA MET A 123 -12.04 16.12 20.17
C MET A 123 -11.91 14.61 20.40
N ILE A 124 -12.98 13.94 20.84
CA ILE A 124 -13.02 12.47 20.99
C ILE A 124 -13.01 11.80 19.61
N PHE A 125 -13.88 12.26 18.69
CA PHE A 125 -14.01 11.69 17.34
C PHE A 125 -12.76 11.81 16.47
N GLN A 126 -11.80 12.68 16.82
CA GLN A 126 -10.51 12.76 16.13
C GLN A 126 -9.60 11.55 16.35
N SER A 127 -9.86 10.73 17.37
CA SER A 127 -9.09 9.51 17.64
C SER A 127 -9.73 8.29 17.00
N LYS A 128 -8.88 7.32 16.61
CA LYS A 128 -9.32 6.01 16.12
C LYS A 128 -10.03 5.17 17.19
N LEU A 129 -9.90 5.54 18.47
CA LEU A 129 -10.58 4.90 19.59
C LEU A 129 -12.01 5.41 19.80
N ALA A 130 -12.44 6.42 19.04
CA ALA A 130 -13.79 6.95 19.15
C ALA A 130 -14.86 5.86 18.90
N PRO A 131 -16.02 5.92 19.59
CA PRO A 131 -17.11 4.98 19.36
C PRO A 131 -17.57 5.02 17.91
N LYS A 132 -17.64 3.85 17.25
CA LYS A 132 -18.13 3.76 15.86
C LYS A 132 -19.58 4.20 15.77
N TYR A 133 -19.87 5.04 14.78
CA TYR A 133 -21.22 5.51 14.49
C TYR A 133 -21.88 4.64 13.42
N ASP A 134 -23.08 4.13 13.70
CA ASP A 134 -23.85 3.32 12.76
C ASP A 134 -24.79 4.21 11.94
N PHE A 135 -24.45 4.42 10.67
CA PHE A 135 -25.23 5.23 9.74
C PHE A 135 -26.42 4.50 9.10
N LEU A 136 -26.53 3.18 9.30
CA LEU A 136 -27.63 2.39 8.74
C LEU A 136 -28.84 2.38 9.67
N GLN A 137 -28.64 2.66 10.95
CA GLN A 137 -29.72 2.82 11.92
C GLN A 137 -30.47 4.14 11.72
N LYS A 138 -31.79 4.07 11.61
CA LYS A 138 -32.66 5.22 11.32
C LYS A 138 -32.58 6.31 12.39
N GLU A 139 -32.66 5.96 13.68
CA GLU A 139 -32.64 6.94 14.77
C GLU A 139 -31.29 7.67 14.84
N LYS A 140 -30.19 6.97 14.54
CA LYS A 140 -28.85 7.57 14.47
C LYS A 140 -28.70 8.46 13.24
N MET A 141 -29.28 8.11 12.09
CA MET A 141 -29.29 9.00 10.94
C MET A 141 -30.09 10.28 11.21
N GLU A 142 -31.25 10.17 11.87
CA GLU A 142 -32.05 11.33 12.27
C GLU A 142 -31.29 12.23 13.24
N PHE A 143 -30.60 11.65 14.23
CA PHE A 143 -29.73 12.41 15.14
C PHE A 143 -28.60 13.12 14.40
N LEU A 144 -27.94 12.47 13.45
CA LEU A 144 -26.89 13.09 12.63
C LEU A 144 -27.42 14.28 11.84
N LEU A 145 -28.61 14.15 11.24
CA LEU A 145 -29.26 15.24 10.51
C LEU A 145 -29.62 16.41 11.44
N LEU A 146 -30.07 16.14 12.67
CA LEU A 146 -30.28 17.18 13.69
C LEU A 146 -28.99 17.95 13.97
N LEU A 147 -27.86 17.26 14.14
CA LEU A 147 -26.56 17.91 14.35
C LEU A 147 -26.15 18.79 13.16
N LEU A 148 -26.31 18.28 11.93
CA LEU A 148 -25.93 19.02 10.73
C LEU A 148 -26.86 20.21 10.43
N ASN A 149 -28.12 20.16 10.86
CA ASN A 149 -29.11 21.23 10.64
C ASN A 149 -29.12 22.29 11.77
N SER A 150 -28.33 22.10 12.81
CA SER A 150 -28.15 23.08 13.89
C SER A 150 -27.61 24.42 13.37
N GLU A 151 -28.00 25.52 14.04
CA GLU A 151 -27.42 26.85 13.82
C GLU A 151 -26.06 27.01 14.51
N ASN A 152 -25.80 26.23 15.55
CA ASN A 152 -24.51 26.22 16.26
C ASN A 152 -23.41 25.56 15.42
N GLU A 153 -22.36 26.33 15.11
CA GLU A 153 -21.25 25.89 14.27
C GLU A 153 -20.51 24.66 14.83
N ASN A 154 -20.34 24.56 16.15
CA ASN A 154 -19.63 23.46 16.77
C ASN A 154 -20.43 22.16 16.73
N VAL A 155 -21.76 22.27 16.77
CA VAL A 155 -22.69 21.14 16.60
C VAL A 155 -22.65 20.64 15.15
N THR A 156 -22.70 21.54 14.16
CA THR A 156 -22.57 21.14 12.76
C THR A 156 -21.20 20.52 12.47
N GLY A 157 -20.13 21.07 13.06
CA GLY A 157 -18.77 20.53 12.97
C GLY A 157 -18.62 19.18 13.65
N LEU A 158 -19.37 18.90 14.72
CA LEU A 158 -19.44 17.57 15.32
C LEU A 158 -20.10 16.57 14.35
N GLY A 159 -21.24 16.92 13.76
CA GLY A 159 -21.92 16.06 12.77
C GLY A 159 -21.00 15.69 11.61
N ALA A 160 -20.29 16.68 11.07
CA ALA A 160 -19.25 16.47 10.06
C ALA A 160 -18.11 15.54 10.57
N SER A 161 -17.56 15.82 11.75
CA SER A 161 -16.47 15.00 12.32
C SER A 161 -16.87 13.54 12.56
N ILE A 162 -18.12 13.27 12.93
CA ILE A 162 -18.65 11.90 13.08
C ILE A 162 -18.57 11.16 11.74
N ILE A 163 -19.00 11.81 10.65
CA ILE A 163 -18.92 11.25 9.29
C ILE A 163 -17.46 10.96 8.92
N THR A 164 -16.56 11.94 9.08
CA THR A 164 -15.16 11.82 8.70
C THR A 164 -14.46 10.63 9.38
N HIS A 165 -14.80 10.32 10.63
CA HIS A 165 -14.08 9.34 11.43
C HIS A 165 -14.82 8.01 11.64
N SER A 166 -16.09 7.90 11.23
CA SER A 166 -16.86 6.65 11.36
C SER A 166 -17.30 6.03 10.03
N CYS A 167 -17.32 6.78 8.93
CA CYS A 167 -17.79 6.27 7.63
C CYS A 167 -16.67 5.45 6.96
N GLU A 168 -16.88 4.13 6.83
CA GLU A 168 -15.87 3.19 6.35
C GLU A 168 -16.34 2.41 5.10
N THR A 169 -17.65 2.22 4.93
CA THR A 169 -18.21 1.30 3.93
C THR A 169 -19.00 1.99 2.82
N SER A 170 -19.07 1.33 1.66
CA SER A 170 -19.88 1.83 0.54
C SER A 170 -21.38 1.92 0.89
N ALA A 171 -21.88 1.04 1.76
CA ALA A 171 -23.28 1.06 2.20
C ALA A 171 -23.60 2.32 3.04
N GLU A 172 -22.72 2.68 3.97
CA GLU A 172 -22.85 3.89 4.79
C GLU A 172 -22.80 5.16 3.93
N GLN A 173 -21.87 5.22 2.97
CA GLN A 173 -21.78 6.34 2.01
C GLN A 173 -23.08 6.50 1.21
N LYS A 174 -23.69 5.39 0.77
CA LYS A 174 -24.98 5.40 0.06
C LYS A 174 -26.13 5.85 0.97
N ALA A 175 -26.15 5.41 2.22
CA ALA A 175 -27.15 5.82 3.21
C ALA A 175 -27.08 7.32 3.50
N LEU A 176 -25.88 7.85 3.74
CA LEU A 176 -25.62 9.29 3.93
C LEU A 176 -26.05 10.11 2.71
N CYS A 177 -25.72 9.62 1.50
CA CYS A 177 -26.16 10.23 0.24
C CYS A 177 -27.70 10.26 0.13
N GLY A 178 -28.37 9.13 0.40
CA GLY A 178 -29.83 9.00 0.36
C GLY A 178 -30.55 9.88 1.39
N ALA A 179 -29.94 10.12 2.54
CA ALA A 179 -30.46 10.99 3.60
C ALA A 179 -30.29 12.49 3.32
N GLY A 180 -29.65 12.88 2.20
CA GLY A 180 -29.46 14.29 1.83
C GLY A 180 -28.30 14.99 2.54
N VAL A 181 -27.43 14.24 3.25
CA VAL A 181 -26.28 14.78 4.00
C VAL A 181 -25.34 15.58 3.10
N LEU A 182 -25.07 15.09 1.88
CA LEU A 182 -24.22 15.79 0.91
C LEU A 182 -24.71 17.21 0.60
N ARG A 183 -26.03 17.39 0.41
CA ARG A 183 -26.61 18.70 0.13
C ARG A 183 -26.39 19.65 1.31
N ARG A 184 -26.56 19.13 2.54
CA ARG A 184 -26.36 19.93 3.74
C ARG A 184 -24.90 20.33 3.93
N LEU A 185 -23.95 19.41 3.76
CA LEU A 185 -22.52 19.71 3.84
C LEU A 185 -22.08 20.75 2.80
N VAL A 186 -22.63 20.70 1.59
CA VAL A 186 -22.35 21.72 0.56
C VAL A 186 -22.84 23.10 0.98
N SER A 187 -24.02 23.21 1.61
CA SER A 187 -24.51 24.50 2.12
C SER A 187 -23.63 25.07 3.25
N LEU A 188 -22.96 24.21 4.03
CA LEU A 188 -22.06 24.62 5.11
C LEU A 188 -20.70 25.11 4.62
N LEU A 189 -20.37 24.96 3.32
CA LEU A 189 -19.13 25.50 2.75
C LEU A 189 -19.10 27.04 2.76
N GLU A 190 -20.26 27.68 2.68
CA GLU A 190 -20.40 29.15 2.78
C GLU A 190 -20.35 29.65 4.24
N GLY A 191 -20.31 28.73 5.21
CA GLY A 191 -20.28 29.04 6.64
C GLY A 191 -18.89 29.47 7.17
N SER A 192 -18.72 29.32 8.49
CA SER A 192 -17.46 29.65 9.17
C SER A 192 -16.31 28.74 8.71
N LEU A 193 -15.07 29.15 8.95
CA LEU A 193 -13.88 28.38 8.58
C LEU A 193 -13.93 26.95 9.14
N ASN A 194 -14.38 26.78 10.39
CA ASN A 194 -14.52 25.48 11.03
C ASN A 194 -15.57 24.60 10.34
N GLN A 195 -16.73 25.18 9.98
CA GLN A 195 -17.79 24.45 9.29
C GLN A 195 -17.36 24.04 7.88
N ARG A 196 -16.70 24.94 7.17
CA ARG A 196 -16.19 24.73 5.82
C ARG A 196 -15.17 23.60 5.78
N ASP A 197 -14.14 23.67 6.62
CA ASP A 197 -13.07 22.66 6.66
C ASP A 197 -13.63 21.28 7.06
N ALA A 198 -14.45 21.22 8.12
CA ALA A 198 -15.07 19.96 8.53
C ALA A 198 -15.99 19.37 7.44
N SER A 199 -16.70 20.23 6.70
CA SER A 199 -17.56 19.81 5.60
C SER A 199 -16.76 19.29 4.41
N LEU A 200 -15.64 19.92 4.05
CA LEU A 200 -14.76 19.43 2.98
C LEU A 200 -14.17 18.06 3.33
N ASP A 201 -13.69 17.86 4.56
CA ASP A 201 -13.20 16.57 5.04
C ASP A 201 -14.30 15.49 4.97
N SER A 202 -15.51 15.82 5.43
CA SER A 202 -16.66 14.90 5.39
C SER A 202 -17.07 14.54 3.96
N LEU A 203 -17.13 15.54 3.07
CA LEU A 203 -17.47 15.34 1.66
C LEU A 203 -16.46 14.39 1.00
N ALA A 204 -15.16 14.59 1.23
CA ALA A 204 -14.11 13.74 0.70
C ALA A 204 -14.26 12.27 1.15
N VAL A 205 -14.66 12.02 2.40
CA VAL A 205 -14.92 10.67 2.92
C VAL A 205 -16.15 10.03 2.28
N ILE A 206 -17.27 10.76 2.18
CA ILE A 206 -18.53 10.22 1.63
C ILE A 206 -18.38 9.83 0.15
N VAL A 207 -17.64 10.61 -0.62
CA VAL A 207 -17.49 10.37 -2.07
C VAL A 207 -16.35 9.41 -2.42
N LYS A 208 -15.51 9.01 -1.44
CA LYS A 208 -14.30 8.21 -1.70
C LYS A 208 -14.62 6.85 -2.30
N ASN A 209 -14.04 6.57 -3.47
CA ASN A 209 -14.12 5.30 -4.18
C ASN A 209 -15.55 4.78 -4.37
N ASN A 210 -16.54 5.67 -4.54
CA ASN A 210 -17.95 5.32 -4.69
C ASN A 210 -18.59 6.02 -5.89
N PRO A 211 -18.58 5.39 -7.09
CA PRO A 211 -19.08 5.99 -8.32
C PRO A 211 -20.57 6.36 -8.28
N GLU A 212 -21.39 5.60 -7.56
CA GLU A 212 -22.84 5.86 -7.45
C GLU A 212 -23.13 7.12 -6.62
N VAL A 213 -22.39 7.31 -5.53
CA VAL A 213 -22.53 8.51 -4.69
C VAL A 213 -22.03 9.74 -5.43
N ILE A 214 -20.92 9.62 -6.17
CA ILE A 214 -20.37 10.71 -6.97
C ILE A 214 -21.29 11.11 -8.11
N SER A 215 -21.89 10.18 -8.84
CA SER A 215 -22.79 10.53 -9.95
C SER A 215 -24.00 11.33 -9.47
N LYS A 216 -24.52 11.02 -8.26
CA LYS A 216 -25.56 11.83 -7.60
C LYS A 216 -25.02 13.17 -7.10
N PHE A 217 -23.81 13.20 -6.57
CA PHE A 217 -23.16 14.41 -6.07
C PHE A 217 -22.82 15.41 -7.18
N VAL A 218 -22.43 14.93 -8.35
CA VAL A 218 -21.89 15.71 -9.49
C VAL A 218 -22.87 15.80 -10.67
N GLY A 219 -24.06 15.18 -10.56
CA GLY A 219 -25.06 15.15 -11.64
C GLY A 219 -25.50 16.54 -12.15
N PRO A 220 -26.35 16.59 -13.20
CA PRO A 220 -26.65 17.80 -13.98
C PRO A 220 -27.16 19.01 -13.18
N GLN A 221 -27.76 18.79 -12.01
CA GLN A 221 -28.27 19.85 -11.12
C GLN A 221 -27.21 20.35 -10.10
N SER A 222 -26.05 19.68 -10.02
CA SER A 222 -25.03 19.84 -8.98
C SER A 222 -23.72 20.46 -9.48
N GLY A 223 -23.67 20.99 -10.72
CA GLY A 223 -22.49 21.70 -11.25
C GLY A 223 -22.05 22.89 -10.37
N ARG A 224 -22.99 23.50 -9.64
CA ARG A 224 -22.71 24.53 -8.62
C ARG A 224 -21.81 24.03 -7.48
N THR A 225 -21.95 22.76 -7.09
CA THR A 225 -21.16 22.15 -6.01
C THR A 225 -19.69 22.02 -6.39
N LEU A 226 -19.40 21.49 -7.58
CA LEU A 226 -18.02 21.41 -8.07
C LEU A 226 -17.40 22.80 -8.23
N SER A 227 -18.17 23.77 -8.73
CA SER A 227 -17.70 25.15 -8.84
C SER A 227 -17.38 25.74 -7.47
N ALA A 228 -18.22 25.52 -6.46
CA ALA A 228 -17.97 26.00 -5.10
C ALA A 228 -16.68 25.41 -4.52
N ILE A 229 -16.48 24.09 -4.63
CA ILE A 229 -15.25 23.43 -4.15
C ILE A 229 -14.03 23.91 -4.95
N THR A 230 -14.17 24.12 -6.25
CA THR A 230 -13.08 24.64 -7.11
C THR A 230 -12.68 26.06 -6.74
N GLU A 231 -13.63 26.93 -6.37
CA GLU A 231 -13.29 28.28 -5.90
C GLU A 231 -12.58 28.26 -4.55
N LEU A 232 -12.89 27.29 -3.68
CA LEU A 232 -12.19 27.12 -2.39
C LEU A 232 -10.72 26.71 -2.52
N THR A 233 -10.26 26.24 -3.68
CA THR A 233 -8.82 26.01 -3.90
C THR A 233 -8.03 27.33 -3.93
N LYS A 234 -8.70 28.48 -4.02
CA LYS A 234 -8.14 29.84 -4.00
C LYS A 234 -8.37 30.56 -2.67
N ASP A 235 -8.88 29.86 -1.65
CA ASP A 235 -9.15 30.45 -0.34
C ASP A 235 -7.87 31.03 0.30
N ARG A 236 -8.02 32.04 1.16
CA ARG A 236 -6.88 32.63 1.90
C ARG A 236 -6.29 31.65 2.92
N CYS A 237 -7.09 30.71 3.42
CA CYS A 237 -6.64 29.71 4.39
C CYS A 237 -5.95 28.52 3.67
N PRO A 238 -4.67 28.23 3.96
CA PRO A 238 -3.97 27.09 3.38
C PRO A 238 -4.65 25.74 3.68
N ARG A 239 -5.26 25.59 4.86
CA ARG A 239 -5.98 24.36 5.23
C ARG A 239 -7.19 24.15 4.33
N THR A 240 -8.03 25.17 4.14
CA THR A 240 -9.19 25.11 3.25
C THR A 240 -8.77 24.79 1.81
N ARG A 241 -7.69 25.40 1.31
CA ARG A 241 -7.13 25.09 -0.02
C ARG A 241 -6.77 23.61 -0.16
N LEU A 242 -6.04 23.05 0.81
CA LEU A 242 -5.65 21.64 0.82
C LEU A 242 -6.86 20.69 0.84
N LEU A 243 -7.85 20.99 1.68
CA LEU A 243 -9.07 20.19 1.82
C LEU A 243 -9.91 20.22 0.54
N ALA A 244 -10.04 21.38 -0.09
CA ALA A 244 -10.69 21.54 -1.38
C ALA A 244 -9.97 20.73 -2.47
N CYS A 245 -8.64 20.84 -2.56
CA CYS A 245 -7.83 20.02 -3.48
C CYS A 245 -8.05 18.52 -3.23
N THR A 246 -8.03 18.08 -1.96
CA THR A 246 -8.23 16.67 -1.60
C THR A 246 -9.61 16.17 -2.02
N CYS A 247 -10.67 16.95 -1.79
CA CYS A 247 -12.01 16.61 -2.23
C CYS A 247 -12.09 16.47 -3.76
N LEU A 248 -11.48 17.39 -4.52
CA LEU A 248 -11.44 17.32 -5.99
C LEU A 248 -10.64 16.12 -6.51
N ILE A 249 -9.51 15.78 -5.85
CA ILE A 249 -8.71 14.59 -6.17
C ILE A 249 -9.54 13.33 -6.01
N VAL A 250 -10.27 13.20 -4.89
CA VAL A 250 -11.11 12.02 -4.62
C VAL A 250 -12.21 11.86 -5.67
N ILE A 251 -12.89 12.97 -6.02
CA ILE A 251 -13.92 12.97 -7.07
C ILE A 251 -13.31 12.54 -8.41
N ARG A 252 -12.16 13.12 -8.80
CA ARG A 252 -11.47 12.80 -10.05
C ARG A 252 -11.02 11.33 -10.10
N ASN A 253 -10.46 10.80 -9.01
CA ASN A 253 -9.94 9.43 -8.97
C ASN A 253 -11.05 8.40 -9.17
N SER A 254 -12.24 8.70 -8.69
CA SER A 254 -13.39 7.80 -8.77
C SER A 254 -14.21 7.99 -10.06
N TYR A 255 -14.15 9.17 -10.70
CA TYR A 255 -14.87 9.44 -11.95
C TYR A 255 -14.07 10.37 -12.90
N PRO A 256 -13.15 9.79 -13.71
CA PRO A 256 -12.16 10.55 -14.49
C PRO A 256 -12.72 11.49 -15.57
N CYS A 257 -14.01 11.40 -15.91
CA CYS A 257 -14.60 12.32 -16.89
C CYS A 257 -14.95 13.69 -16.28
N TYR A 258 -14.98 13.81 -14.94
CA TYR A 258 -15.00 15.11 -14.27
C TYR A 258 -13.56 15.61 -14.08
N LEU A 259 -13.31 16.90 -14.33
CA LEU A 259 -11.99 17.54 -14.25
C LEU A 259 -10.99 17.03 -15.31
N GLN A 260 -11.45 16.84 -16.55
CA GLN A 260 -10.56 16.56 -17.69
C GLN A 260 -9.80 17.79 -18.17
N ASP A 261 -10.30 18.98 -17.87
CA ASP A 261 -9.67 20.24 -18.24
C ASP A 261 -8.21 20.28 -17.76
N ILE A 262 -7.30 20.43 -18.72
CA ILE A 262 -5.86 20.49 -18.47
C ILE A 262 -5.56 21.65 -17.52
N GLY A 263 -6.22 22.80 -17.70
CA GLY A 263 -6.03 23.97 -16.85
C GLY A 263 -6.34 23.71 -15.36
N ILE A 264 -7.40 22.97 -15.05
CA ILE A 264 -7.73 22.60 -13.67
C ILE A 264 -6.67 21.64 -13.10
N LYS A 265 -6.23 20.64 -13.89
CA LYS A 265 -5.16 19.71 -13.47
C LYS A 265 -3.86 20.46 -13.16
N THR A 266 -3.45 21.39 -14.02
CA THR A 266 -2.24 22.20 -13.83
C THR A 266 -2.35 23.06 -12.57
N LYS A 267 -3.50 23.72 -12.38
CA LYS A 267 -3.74 24.55 -11.19
C LYS A 267 -3.66 23.73 -9.91
N LEU A 268 -4.26 22.54 -9.86
CA LEU A 268 -4.19 21.66 -8.70
C LEU A 268 -2.75 21.26 -8.38
N LEU A 269 -1.95 20.91 -9.39
CA LEU A 269 -0.52 20.61 -9.20
C LEU A 269 0.24 21.81 -8.63
N LEU A 270 0.06 22.99 -9.21
CA LEU A 270 0.73 24.21 -8.76
C LEU A 270 0.35 24.59 -7.32
N ILE A 271 -0.93 24.50 -6.97
CA ILE A 271 -1.41 24.77 -5.61
C ILE A 271 -0.83 23.78 -4.61
N LEU A 272 -0.79 22.48 -4.92
CA LEU A 272 -0.22 21.48 -4.02
C LEU A 272 1.30 21.65 -3.82
N LEU A 273 2.01 22.08 -4.87
CA LEU A 273 3.43 22.41 -4.78
C LEU A 273 3.67 23.69 -3.95
N GLU A 274 2.79 24.69 -4.04
CA GLU A 274 2.81 25.88 -3.17
C GLU A 274 2.52 25.51 -1.72
N LEU A 275 1.50 24.68 -1.46
CA LEU A 275 1.11 24.27 -0.11
C LEU A 275 2.20 23.46 0.60
N LEU A 276 3.14 22.88 -0.12
CA LEU A 276 4.32 22.20 0.44
C LEU A 276 5.22 23.16 1.26
N GLU A 277 5.22 24.44 0.89
CA GLU A 277 6.02 25.48 1.59
C GLU A 277 5.40 25.88 2.93
N GLU A 278 4.10 25.61 3.14
CA GLU A 278 3.38 26.00 4.33
C GLU A 278 3.89 25.27 5.59
N PRO A 279 3.95 25.94 6.75
CA PRO A 279 4.35 25.30 7.99
C PRO A 279 3.27 24.36 8.53
N GLY A 280 3.69 23.39 9.35
CA GLY A 280 2.80 22.49 10.07
C GLY A 280 2.02 21.53 9.18
N GLN A 281 0.79 21.20 9.59
CA GLN A 281 -0.02 20.11 9.02
C GLN A 281 -0.27 20.25 7.52
N VAL A 282 -0.44 21.47 7.01
CA VAL A 282 -0.75 21.70 5.60
C VAL A 282 0.41 21.26 4.70
N GLY A 283 1.63 21.74 4.97
CA GLY A 283 2.80 21.31 4.21
C GLY A 283 3.18 19.85 4.44
N ASP A 284 2.79 19.26 5.58
CA ASP A 284 3.01 17.84 5.84
C ASP A 284 2.06 16.92 5.05
N GLU A 285 0.84 17.38 4.74
CA GLU A 285 -0.18 16.63 4.03
C GLU A 285 -0.20 16.91 2.51
N ALA A 286 0.22 18.10 2.09
CA ALA A 286 0.30 18.50 0.68
C ALA A 286 1.02 17.49 -0.23
N PRO A 287 2.21 16.94 0.12
CA PRO A 287 2.88 15.99 -0.76
C PRO A 287 2.15 14.64 -0.87
N PHE A 288 1.37 14.22 0.12
CA PHE A 288 0.50 13.04 0.00
C PHE A 288 -0.69 13.31 -0.94
N ALA A 289 -1.30 14.49 -0.85
CA ALA A 289 -2.33 14.91 -1.78
C ALA A 289 -1.78 14.99 -3.21
N LEU A 290 -0.55 15.48 -3.39
CA LEU A 290 0.14 15.47 -4.68
C LEU A 290 0.32 14.05 -5.21
N ALA A 291 0.86 13.12 -4.41
CA ALA A 291 1.01 11.72 -4.80
C ALA A 291 -0.33 11.09 -5.22
N ASN A 292 -1.41 11.32 -4.46
CA ASN A 292 -2.75 10.83 -4.77
C ASN A 292 -3.38 11.44 -6.03
N LEU A 293 -3.00 12.67 -6.40
CA LEU A 293 -3.45 13.30 -7.63
C LEU A 293 -2.88 12.58 -8.85
N ILE A 294 -1.57 12.29 -8.81
CA ILE A 294 -0.79 11.77 -9.94
C ILE A 294 -0.77 10.23 -10.05
N VAL A 295 -1.17 9.51 -9.00
CA VAL A 295 -1.09 8.05 -8.92
C VAL A 295 -1.64 7.34 -10.16
N GLU A 296 -0.81 6.52 -10.79
CA GLU A 296 -1.11 5.70 -11.97
C GLU A 296 -1.60 6.47 -13.22
N LYS A 297 -1.30 7.76 -13.32
CA LYS A 297 -1.84 8.63 -14.40
C LYS A 297 -0.73 9.31 -15.19
N GLU A 298 -0.40 8.73 -16.33
CA GLU A 298 0.69 9.20 -17.18
C GLU A 298 0.47 10.65 -17.70
N ASP A 299 -0.77 11.06 -17.97
CA ASP A 299 -1.10 12.43 -18.39
C ASP A 299 -0.70 13.45 -17.31
N LEU A 300 -0.94 13.11 -16.04
CA LEU A 300 -0.54 13.95 -14.91
C LEU A 300 0.93 13.85 -14.58
N HIS A 301 1.59 12.71 -14.80
CA HIS A 301 3.03 12.63 -14.66
C HIS A 301 3.72 13.61 -15.64
N LYS A 302 3.23 13.69 -16.89
CA LYS A 302 3.75 14.63 -17.90
C LYS A 302 3.54 16.07 -17.45
N LEU A 303 2.33 16.41 -17.02
CA LEU A 303 2.01 17.75 -16.56
C LEU A 303 2.77 18.15 -15.30
N ALA A 304 2.95 17.22 -14.35
CA ALA A 304 3.74 17.46 -13.14
C ALA A 304 5.23 17.70 -13.48
N PHE A 305 5.76 16.99 -14.48
CA PHE A 305 7.10 17.23 -14.99
C PHE A 305 7.22 18.63 -15.63
N GLU A 306 6.24 19.05 -16.44
CA GLU A 306 6.21 20.38 -17.07
C GLU A 306 6.17 21.56 -16.09
N VAL A 307 5.63 21.36 -14.87
CA VAL A 307 5.59 22.40 -13.81
C VAL A 307 6.74 22.31 -12.81
N ASP A 308 7.81 21.59 -13.17
CA ASP A 308 9.02 21.37 -12.39
C ASP A 308 8.77 20.71 -11.02
N ALA A 309 7.78 19.80 -10.93
CA ALA A 309 7.44 19.15 -9.66
C ALA A 309 8.62 18.34 -9.08
N VAL A 310 9.40 17.66 -9.95
CA VAL A 310 10.58 16.86 -9.54
C VAL A 310 11.61 17.76 -8.87
N ASP A 311 12.00 18.85 -9.54
CA ASP A 311 12.96 19.83 -9.05
C ASP A 311 12.54 20.45 -7.72
N LYS A 312 11.28 20.90 -7.62
CA LYS A 312 10.74 21.48 -6.38
C LYS A 312 10.80 20.49 -5.22
N LEU A 313 10.33 19.27 -5.40
CA LEU A 313 10.37 18.22 -4.37
C LEU A 313 11.80 17.86 -3.96
N CYS A 314 12.72 17.75 -4.92
CA CYS A 314 14.14 17.51 -4.67
C CYS A 314 14.78 18.65 -3.85
N ASN A 315 14.47 19.90 -4.19
CA ASN A 315 14.94 21.07 -3.42
C ASN A 315 14.44 21.06 -1.98
N PHE A 316 13.23 20.53 -1.72
CA PHE A 316 12.73 20.34 -0.36
C PHE A 316 13.46 19.23 0.41
N LEU A 317 13.85 18.14 -0.25
CA LEU A 317 14.64 17.09 0.42
C LEU A 317 16.01 17.61 0.91
N GLN A 318 16.59 18.57 0.21
CA GLN A 318 17.88 19.17 0.58
C GLN A 318 17.76 20.18 1.74
N LYS A 319 16.55 20.68 2.05
CA LYS A 319 16.31 21.61 3.16
C LYS A 319 16.15 20.83 4.47
N VAL A 320 17.18 20.84 5.32
CA VAL A 320 17.22 20.11 6.61
C VAL A 320 16.84 21.03 7.80
N PRO A 321 16.08 20.54 8.82
CA PRO A 321 15.37 19.26 8.88
C PRO A 321 13.88 19.42 8.53
N ALA A 322 13.40 18.64 7.56
CA ALA A 322 11.98 18.49 7.29
C ALA A 322 11.28 17.67 8.38
N GLN A 323 10.02 17.98 8.68
CA GLN A 323 9.18 17.16 9.55
C GLN A 323 9.04 15.73 8.99
N VAL A 324 9.02 14.72 9.86
CA VAL A 324 8.99 13.29 9.48
C VAL A 324 7.89 12.98 8.46
N LYS A 325 6.65 13.47 8.72
CA LYS A 325 5.49 13.28 7.85
C LYS A 325 5.67 13.94 6.48
N ARG A 326 6.21 15.16 6.45
CA ARG A 326 6.51 15.87 5.19
C ARG A 326 7.56 15.14 4.37
N PHE A 327 8.63 14.71 5.02
CA PHE A 327 9.73 13.98 4.38
C PHE A 327 9.24 12.66 3.76
N GLN A 328 8.46 11.88 4.51
CA GLN A 328 7.76 10.70 4.01
C GLN A 328 6.90 11.03 2.77
N GLY A 329 6.06 12.06 2.86
CA GLY A 329 5.17 12.45 1.77
C GLY A 329 5.93 12.83 0.50
N ILE A 330 7.03 13.58 0.63
CA ILE A 330 7.87 13.99 -0.51
C ILE A 330 8.48 12.76 -1.20
N LEU A 331 9.02 11.82 -0.44
CA LEU A 331 9.59 10.58 -0.99
C LEU A 331 8.54 9.76 -1.77
N LEU A 332 7.30 9.68 -1.26
CA LEU A 332 6.20 9.01 -1.96
C LEU A 332 5.76 9.76 -3.23
N ALA A 333 5.69 11.09 -3.19
CA ALA A 333 5.37 11.89 -4.37
C ALA A 333 6.43 11.73 -5.47
N LEU A 334 7.72 11.76 -5.11
CA LEU A 334 8.82 11.49 -6.04
C LEU A 334 8.78 10.06 -6.60
N ALA A 335 8.48 9.08 -5.75
CA ALA A 335 8.33 7.69 -6.18
C ALA A 335 7.23 7.53 -7.22
N GLU A 336 6.12 8.26 -7.06
CA GLU A 336 5.00 8.22 -8.01
C GLU A 336 5.33 8.97 -9.30
N LEU A 337 5.97 10.14 -9.25
CA LEU A 337 6.46 10.83 -10.45
C LEU A 337 7.41 9.96 -11.28
N CYS A 338 8.23 9.16 -10.60
CA CYS A 338 9.18 8.22 -11.21
C CYS A 338 8.56 6.86 -11.58
N SER A 339 7.26 6.64 -11.34
CA SER A 339 6.66 5.31 -11.50
C SER A 339 6.53 4.91 -12.97
N LYS A 340 6.19 5.85 -13.86
CA LYS A 340 5.97 5.61 -15.30
C LYS A 340 6.98 6.30 -16.23
N LEU A 341 7.28 7.58 -16.00
CA LEU A 341 8.05 8.39 -16.95
C LEU A 341 9.57 8.34 -16.73
N GLU A 342 10.30 8.06 -17.80
CA GLU A 342 11.77 8.06 -17.77
C GLU A 342 12.35 9.46 -17.55
N ASN A 343 11.69 10.50 -18.08
CA ASN A 343 12.10 11.90 -17.89
C ASN A 343 12.13 12.30 -16.40
N CYS A 344 11.18 11.84 -15.61
CA CYS A 344 11.16 12.09 -14.17
C CYS A 344 12.34 11.40 -13.47
N ARG A 345 12.62 10.14 -13.83
CA ARG A 345 13.74 9.37 -13.25
C ARG A 345 15.08 10.00 -13.59
N SER A 346 15.31 10.33 -14.87
CA SER A 346 16.56 10.95 -15.31
C SER A 346 16.76 12.32 -14.65
N ARG A 347 15.69 13.12 -14.52
CA ARG A 347 15.77 14.40 -13.82
C ARG A 347 16.11 14.23 -12.35
N LEU A 348 15.44 13.34 -11.62
CA LEU A 348 15.76 13.06 -10.21
C LEU A 348 17.21 12.63 -10.03
N LEU A 349 17.70 11.71 -10.88
CA LEU A 349 19.08 11.24 -10.84
C LEU A 349 20.10 12.36 -11.07
N SER A 350 19.77 13.35 -11.91
CA SER A 350 20.65 14.50 -12.19
C SER A 350 20.78 15.49 -11.03
N LEU A 351 19.84 15.51 -10.07
CA LEU A 351 19.76 16.51 -9.00
C LEU A 351 20.54 16.14 -7.72
N GLN A 352 21.34 15.08 -7.76
CA GLN A 352 22.20 14.62 -6.65
C GLN A 352 21.48 14.37 -5.30
N VAL A 353 20.15 14.17 -5.29
CA VAL A 353 19.36 13.89 -4.07
C VAL A 353 19.47 12.45 -3.57
N LEU A 354 20.24 11.61 -4.26
CA LEU A 354 20.37 10.18 -3.95
C LEU A 354 20.95 9.92 -2.56
N ASN A 355 21.85 10.78 -2.08
CA ASN A 355 22.39 10.66 -0.74
C ASN A 355 21.29 10.86 0.31
N SER A 356 20.44 11.88 0.16
CA SER A 356 19.31 12.12 1.06
C SER A 356 18.29 10.97 1.05
N ILE A 357 18.05 10.35 -0.11
CA ILE A 357 17.19 9.16 -0.21
C ILE A 357 17.86 7.94 0.46
N THR A 358 19.18 7.82 0.35
CA THR A 358 19.94 6.72 0.98
C THR A 358 19.98 6.87 2.49
N ASP A 359 20.20 8.09 3.00
CA ASP A 359 20.16 8.39 4.43
C ASP A 359 18.78 8.05 5.04
N ALA A 360 17.71 8.30 4.29
CA ALA A 360 16.34 7.98 4.67
C ALA A 360 16.09 6.46 4.89
N LEU A 361 16.93 5.58 4.33
CA LEU A 361 16.86 4.14 4.59
C LEU A 361 17.21 3.79 6.04
N THR A 362 17.95 4.64 6.75
CA THR A 362 18.37 4.42 8.14
C THR A 362 17.60 5.28 9.15
N HIS A 363 16.55 5.96 8.69
CA HIS A 363 15.77 6.89 9.51
C HIS A 363 14.97 6.19 10.63
N ASP A 364 14.77 6.84 11.78
CA ASP A 364 14.08 6.26 12.95
C ASP A 364 12.63 5.82 12.67
N SER A 365 11.89 6.60 11.87
CA SER A 365 10.52 6.27 11.44
C SER A 365 10.50 5.21 10.35
N ALA A 366 9.76 4.12 10.60
CA ALA A 366 9.52 3.03 9.65
C ALA A 366 8.82 3.53 8.37
N GLU A 367 7.93 4.52 8.49
CA GLU A 367 7.23 5.10 7.37
C GLU A 367 8.18 5.82 6.40
N VAL A 368 9.19 6.51 6.91
CA VAL A 368 10.24 7.14 6.10
C VAL A 368 11.10 6.08 5.42
N ARG A 369 11.56 5.05 6.14
CA ARG A 369 12.36 3.95 5.56
C ARG A 369 11.61 3.25 4.44
N SER A 370 10.31 2.98 4.65
CA SER A 370 9.43 2.40 3.64
C SER A 370 9.29 3.32 2.42
N ALA A 371 9.05 4.62 2.63
CA ALA A 371 8.91 5.59 1.53
C ALA A 371 10.21 5.72 0.70
N ALA A 372 11.38 5.69 1.36
CA ALA A 372 12.67 5.69 0.71
C ALA A 372 12.84 4.45 -0.19
N CYS A 373 12.51 3.26 0.32
CA CYS A 373 12.55 2.02 -0.48
C CYS A 373 11.61 2.09 -1.69
N ILE A 374 10.39 2.62 -1.53
CA ILE A 374 9.42 2.78 -2.63
C ILE A 374 9.97 3.75 -3.69
N CYS A 375 10.61 4.85 -3.27
CA CYS A 375 11.26 5.80 -4.18
C CYS A 375 12.40 5.14 -4.96
N ILE A 376 13.30 4.43 -4.28
CA ILE A 376 14.40 3.70 -4.93
C ILE A 376 13.87 2.66 -5.91
N ARG A 377 12.82 1.93 -5.55
CA ARG A 377 12.15 0.97 -6.46
C ARG A 377 11.68 1.64 -7.75
N SER A 378 11.08 2.83 -7.67
CA SER A 378 10.61 3.56 -8.85
C SER A 378 11.76 4.07 -9.72
N VAL A 379 12.82 4.61 -9.11
CA VAL A 379 13.99 5.14 -9.84
C VAL A 379 14.82 4.02 -10.49
N SER A 380 14.94 2.86 -9.83
CA SER A 380 15.70 1.70 -10.33
C SER A 380 15.12 1.02 -11.59
N ARG A 381 13.96 1.44 -12.08
CA ARG A 381 13.40 1.01 -13.38
C ARG A 381 14.04 1.72 -14.58
N SER A 382 14.87 2.74 -14.34
CA SER A 382 15.57 3.47 -15.41
C SER A 382 16.56 2.58 -16.16
N VAL A 383 16.80 2.89 -17.43
CA VAL A 383 17.70 2.10 -18.29
C VAL A 383 19.14 2.20 -17.77
N LYS A 384 19.87 1.09 -17.86
CA LYS A 384 21.27 0.94 -17.42
C LYS A 384 22.15 2.15 -17.75
N ASP A 385 22.13 2.58 -19.00
CA ASP A 385 22.99 3.67 -19.48
C ASP A 385 22.64 5.01 -18.82
N VAL A 386 21.34 5.27 -18.57
CA VAL A 386 20.87 6.50 -17.93
C VAL A 386 21.34 6.57 -16.48
N ILE A 387 21.18 5.45 -15.74
CA ILE A 387 21.67 5.34 -14.37
C ILE A 387 23.17 5.58 -14.31
N GLN A 388 23.94 4.88 -15.16
CA GLN A 388 25.40 4.96 -15.11
C GLN A 388 25.91 6.35 -15.50
N ASN A 389 25.30 7.00 -16.48
CA ASN A 389 25.72 8.31 -16.97
C ASN A 389 25.33 9.45 -16.02
N LEU A 390 24.11 9.44 -15.45
CA LEU A 390 23.58 10.58 -14.70
C LEU A 390 23.84 10.51 -13.19
N SER A 391 24.07 9.32 -12.63
CA SER A 391 24.31 9.18 -11.19
C SER A 391 25.77 9.29 -10.77
N ALA A 392 26.68 9.60 -11.71
CA ALA A 392 28.13 9.59 -11.50
C ALA A 392 28.66 8.28 -10.86
N GLY A 393 27.96 7.16 -11.06
CA GLY A 393 28.28 5.87 -10.43
C GLY A 393 27.92 5.77 -8.94
N CYS A 394 27.33 6.80 -8.33
CA CYS A 394 26.91 6.80 -6.92
C CYS A 394 25.60 6.05 -6.68
N PHE A 395 24.71 5.98 -7.68
CA PHE A 395 23.50 5.17 -7.56
C PHE A 395 23.88 3.70 -7.62
N MET A 396 23.42 2.92 -6.64
CA MET A 396 23.61 1.46 -6.59
C MET A 396 25.05 0.98 -6.33
N ASN A 397 25.80 1.73 -5.50
CA ASN A 397 27.05 1.28 -4.90
C ASN A 397 26.81 0.58 -3.55
N GLU A 398 27.89 0.16 -2.88
CA GLU A 398 27.85 -0.49 -1.56
C GLU A 398 27.09 0.35 -0.50
N VAL A 399 27.15 1.68 -0.62
CA VAL A 399 26.47 2.63 0.29
C VAL A 399 24.95 2.51 0.20
N MET A 400 24.38 2.15 -0.94
CA MET A 400 22.94 1.92 -1.09
C MET A 400 22.54 0.46 -0.84
N ILE A 401 23.36 -0.50 -1.30
CA ILE A 401 23.05 -1.93 -1.19
C ILE A 401 23.03 -2.37 0.29
N THR A 402 24.01 -1.92 1.09
CA THR A 402 24.14 -2.36 2.48
C THR A 402 22.93 -1.97 3.34
N PRO A 403 22.46 -0.70 3.35
CA PRO A 403 21.24 -0.34 4.09
C PRO A 403 20.01 -1.10 3.60
N LEU A 404 19.86 -1.34 2.30
CA LEU A 404 18.73 -2.12 1.78
C LEU A 404 18.74 -3.57 2.28
N VAL A 405 19.90 -4.21 2.34
CA VAL A 405 20.05 -5.55 2.92
C VAL A 405 19.77 -5.55 4.42
N GLN A 406 20.18 -4.51 5.15
CA GLN A 406 19.87 -4.36 6.58
C GLN A 406 18.36 -4.24 6.82
N LEU A 407 17.62 -3.52 5.96
CA LEU A 407 16.16 -3.38 6.07
C LEU A 407 15.38 -4.68 5.85
N LEU A 408 16.00 -5.74 5.33
CA LEU A 408 15.40 -7.06 5.31
C LEU A 408 15.24 -7.67 6.72
N HIS A 409 15.90 -7.10 7.74
CA HIS A 409 15.77 -7.45 9.16
C HIS A 409 14.94 -6.41 9.95
N ASP A 410 14.28 -5.46 9.27
CA ASP A 410 13.51 -4.41 9.93
C ASP A 410 12.36 -5.02 10.76
N PRO A 411 12.07 -4.49 11.97
CA PRO A 411 10.94 -4.96 12.78
C PRO A 411 9.58 -4.72 12.09
N SER A 412 9.49 -3.80 11.13
CA SER A 412 8.28 -3.54 10.37
C SER A 412 8.24 -4.36 9.08
N THR A 413 7.23 -5.25 8.98
CA THR A 413 6.96 -6.01 7.76
C THR A 413 6.72 -5.11 6.54
N SER A 414 6.12 -3.93 6.72
CA SER A 414 5.91 -2.99 5.60
C SER A 414 7.24 -2.46 5.04
N VAL A 415 8.24 -2.25 5.89
CA VAL A 415 9.58 -1.83 5.49
C VAL A 415 10.29 -2.98 4.77
N GLN A 416 10.21 -4.20 5.31
CA GLN A 416 10.79 -5.38 4.67
C GLN A 416 10.21 -5.61 3.25
N VAL A 417 8.89 -5.50 3.09
CA VAL A 417 8.23 -5.62 1.78
C VAL A 417 8.68 -4.51 0.83
N ALA A 418 8.76 -3.26 1.30
CA ALA A 418 9.23 -2.14 0.48
C ALA A 418 10.69 -2.33 0.04
N ALA A 419 11.56 -2.77 0.95
CA ALA A 419 12.97 -3.07 0.69
C ALA A 419 13.14 -4.21 -0.32
N LEU A 420 12.41 -5.33 -0.15
CA LEU A 420 12.39 -6.43 -1.12
C LEU A 420 11.95 -5.96 -2.51
N GLY A 421 10.94 -5.08 -2.57
CA GLY A 421 10.49 -4.49 -3.82
C GLY A 421 11.58 -3.65 -4.51
N ALA A 422 12.35 -2.88 -3.75
CA ALA A 422 13.50 -2.14 -4.28
C ALA A 422 14.60 -3.09 -4.76
N ILE A 423 15.00 -4.03 -3.90
CA ILE A 423 16.05 -5.04 -4.18
C ILE A 423 15.72 -5.82 -5.45
N SER A 424 14.45 -6.21 -5.63
CA SER A 424 14.00 -6.96 -6.81
C SER A 424 14.35 -6.26 -8.13
N ASN A 425 14.32 -4.94 -8.19
CA ASN A 425 14.73 -4.20 -9.39
C ASN A 425 16.25 -4.02 -9.48
N ILE A 426 16.91 -3.85 -8.34
CA ILE A 426 18.35 -3.52 -8.27
C ILE A 426 19.22 -4.70 -8.68
N VAL A 427 18.79 -5.92 -8.35
CA VAL A 427 19.55 -7.15 -8.59
C VAL A 427 19.45 -7.68 -10.03
N VAL A 428 18.59 -7.08 -10.86
CA VAL A 428 18.45 -7.42 -12.29
C VAL A 428 19.59 -6.78 -13.07
N ASP A 429 20.44 -7.61 -13.70
CA ASP A 429 21.36 -7.25 -14.80
C ASP A 429 22.56 -6.31 -14.50
N PHE A 430 23.16 -6.42 -13.31
CA PHE A 430 24.43 -5.75 -13.00
C PHE A 430 25.36 -6.67 -12.21
N THR A 431 26.36 -7.23 -12.91
CA THR A 431 27.34 -8.18 -12.37
C THR A 431 28.00 -7.68 -11.09
N THR A 432 28.46 -6.41 -11.04
CA THR A 432 29.09 -5.84 -9.84
C THR A 432 28.13 -5.75 -8.65
N ARG A 433 26.88 -5.32 -8.85
CA ARG A 433 25.89 -5.22 -7.76
C ARG A 433 25.50 -6.57 -7.22
N ARG A 434 25.37 -7.56 -8.10
CA ARG A 434 25.06 -8.94 -7.73
C ARG A 434 26.14 -9.49 -6.81
N VAL A 435 27.41 -9.24 -7.13
CA VAL A 435 28.55 -9.62 -6.28
C VAL A 435 28.48 -8.92 -4.92
N THR A 436 28.32 -7.60 -4.87
CA THR A 436 28.20 -6.86 -3.59
C THR A 436 27.01 -7.35 -2.77
N PHE A 437 25.84 -7.55 -3.38
CA PHE A 437 24.64 -8.05 -2.71
C PHE A 437 24.87 -9.44 -2.11
N ILE A 438 25.56 -10.34 -2.83
CA ILE A 438 25.94 -11.66 -2.32
C ILE A 438 26.92 -11.51 -1.15
N GLN A 439 27.96 -10.68 -1.27
CA GLN A 439 28.97 -10.45 -0.23
C GLN A 439 28.39 -9.86 1.06
N CYS A 440 27.38 -9.00 0.97
CA CYS A 440 26.67 -8.47 2.13
C CYS A 440 25.67 -9.46 2.77
N GLY A 441 25.64 -10.73 2.32
CA GLY A 441 24.74 -11.76 2.85
C GLY A 441 23.29 -11.65 2.36
N GLY A 442 23.03 -10.88 1.30
CA GLY A 442 21.69 -10.64 0.80
C GLY A 442 20.97 -11.92 0.34
N VAL A 443 21.68 -12.85 -0.31
CA VAL A 443 21.09 -14.14 -0.75
C VAL A 443 20.59 -14.95 0.44
N LYS A 444 21.41 -15.09 1.48
CA LYS A 444 21.05 -15.82 2.71
C LYS A 444 19.78 -15.23 3.32
N GLN A 445 19.67 -13.92 3.36
CA GLN A 445 18.49 -13.24 3.90
C GLN A 445 17.24 -13.42 3.02
N LEU A 446 17.37 -13.39 1.69
CA LEU A 446 16.26 -13.69 0.79
C LEU A 446 15.76 -15.14 0.96
N VAL A 447 16.68 -16.10 1.14
CA VAL A 447 16.32 -17.50 1.41
C VAL A 447 15.62 -17.66 2.76
N GLN A 448 15.99 -16.86 3.77
CA GLN A 448 15.29 -16.86 5.06
C GLN A 448 13.87 -16.29 4.91
N LEU A 449 13.72 -15.17 4.20
CA LEU A 449 12.42 -14.52 4.00
C LEU A 449 11.48 -15.34 3.08
N SER A 450 12.01 -16.14 2.15
CA SER A 450 11.21 -17.07 1.36
C SER A 450 10.56 -18.18 2.20
N LYS A 451 11.01 -18.38 3.44
CA LYS A 451 10.45 -19.32 4.42
C LYS A 451 9.57 -18.64 5.48
N SER A 452 9.29 -17.34 5.35
CA SER A 452 8.44 -16.59 6.29
C SER A 452 7.03 -17.18 6.37
N MET A 453 6.32 -16.99 7.49
CA MET A 453 4.88 -17.30 7.58
C MET A 453 4.02 -16.24 6.86
N ASP A 454 4.56 -15.05 6.61
CA ASP A 454 3.91 -13.98 5.85
C ASP A 454 4.08 -14.22 4.33
N SER A 455 2.96 -14.38 3.62
CA SER A 455 2.95 -14.69 2.19
C SER A 455 3.46 -13.53 1.32
N MET A 456 3.32 -12.28 1.76
CA MET A 456 3.85 -11.12 1.02
C MET A 456 5.38 -11.08 1.10
N LEU A 457 5.96 -11.37 2.27
CA LEU A 457 7.41 -11.51 2.41
C LEU A 457 7.94 -12.68 1.57
N ARG A 458 7.30 -13.85 1.64
CA ARG A 458 7.68 -15.01 0.82
C ARG A 458 7.67 -14.66 -0.67
N LEU A 459 6.55 -14.11 -1.16
CA LEU A 459 6.38 -13.75 -2.56
C LEU A 459 7.47 -12.79 -3.06
N ASN A 460 7.71 -11.71 -2.33
CA ASN A 460 8.71 -10.71 -2.74
C ASN A 460 10.15 -11.25 -2.63
N ALA A 461 10.44 -12.12 -1.66
CA ALA A 461 11.74 -12.77 -1.56
C ALA A 461 12.01 -13.73 -2.72
N VAL A 462 11.04 -14.56 -3.10
CA VAL A 462 11.15 -15.46 -4.25
C VAL A 462 11.29 -14.68 -5.55
N TRP A 463 10.59 -13.55 -5.69
CA TRP A 463 10.76 -12.66 -6.84
C TRP A 463 12.19 -12.08 -6.91
N ALA A 464 12.73 -11.59 -5.80
CA ALA A 464 14.12 -11.11 -5.76
C ALA A 464 15.12 -12.21 -6.12
N LEU A 465 14.94 -13.44 -5.61
CA LEU A 465 15.76 -14.60 -5.97
C LEU A 465 15.65 -14.94 -7.46
N ARG A 466 14.44 -14.94 -8.03
CA ARG A 466 14.20 -15.15 -9.47
C ARG A 466 15.01 -14.15 -10.31
N ASN A 467 15.01 -12.88 -9.90
CA ASN A 467 15.70 -11.80 -10.60
C ASN A 467 17.22 -11.90 -10.45
N LEU A 468 17.74 -12.34 -9.30
CA LEU A 468 19.15 -12.67 -9.13
C LEU A 468 19.60 -13.81 -10.05
N MET A 469 18.74 -14.82 -10.24
CA MET A 469 19.01 -15.97 -11.10
C MET A 469 18.97 -15.63 -12.61
N PHE A 470 18.30 -14.54 -12.99
CA PHE A 470 18.15 -14.13 -14.38
C PHE A 470 19.51 -13.73 -14.98
N LEU A 471 19.89 -14.38 -16.09
CA LEU A 471 21.19 -14.20 -16.76
C LEU A 471 22.40 -14.35 -15.82
N ALA A 472 22.27 -15.15 -14.76
CA ALA A 472 23.40 -15.52 -13.91
C ALA A 472 24.29 -16.54 -14.62
N ASP A 473 25.61 -16.38 -14.49
CA ASP A 473 26.56 -17.42 -14.88
C ASP A 473 26.45 -18.64 -13.96
N ASN A 474 27.04 -19.76 -14.37
CA ASN A 474 26.97 -21.02 -13.62
C ASN A 474 27.52 -20.90 -12.19
N SER A 475 28.57 -20.11 -11.96
CA SER A 475 29.17 -19.97 -10.63
C SER A 475 28.21 -19.25 -9.67
N CYS A 476 27.55 -18.21 -10.17
CA CYS A 476 26.55 -17.46 -9.43
C CYS A 476 25.30 -18.31 -9.17
N LYS A 477 24.84 -19.07 -10.17
CA LYS A 477 23.73 -20.02 -10.01
C LYS A 477 24.02 -21.06 -8.94
N GLN A 478 25.21 -21.65 -8.96
CA GLN A 478 25.67 -22.61 -7.95
C GLN A 478 25.67 -21.97 -6.55
N GLY A 479 26.22 -20.77 -6.40
CA GLY A 479 26.26 -20.08 -5.10
C GLY A 479 24.86 -19.81 -4.54
N ILE A 480 23.92 -19.35 -5.36
CA ILE A 480 22.53 -19.12 -4.93
C ILE A 480 21.85 -20.46 -4.61
N PHE A 481 22.08 -21.50 -5.42
CA PHE A 481 21.50 -22.83 -5.21
C PHE A 481 21.97 -23.49 -3.91
N LEU A 482 23.24 -23.29 -3.51
CA LEU A 482 23.77 -23.82 -2.25
C LEU A 482 23.07 -23.23 -1.02
N GLU A 483 22.78 -21.93 -1.03
CA GLU A 483 22.02 -21.28 0.04
C GLU A 483 20.55 -21.70 0.00
N LEU A 484 19.95 -21.74 -1.20
CA LEU A 484 18.54 -22.03 -1.36
C LEU A 484 18.21 -23.50 -1.11
N THR A 485 19.06 -24.46 -1.48
CA THR A 485 18.85 -25.92 -1.41
C THR A 485 17.72 -26.46 -2.31
N ALA A 486 17.81 -27.73 -2.69
CA ALA A 486 16.76 -28.36 -3.51
C ALA A 486 15.44 -28.52 -2.74
N SER A 487 15.52 -28.87 -1.45
CA SER A 487 14.35 -29.03 -0.58
C SER A 487 13.54 -27.74 -0.41
N THR A 488 14.19 -26.58 -0.23
CA THR A 488 13.47 -25.30 -0.13
C THR A 488 12.82 -24.93 -1.47
N LEU A 489 13.51 -25.14 -2.61
CA LEU A 489 12.89 -24.92 -3.93
C LEU A 489 11.66 -25.79 -4.14
N ALA A 490 11.73 -27.08 -3.79
CA ALA A 490 10.60 -27.99 -3.88
C ALA A 490 9.44 -27.54 -2.98
N SER A 491 9.73 -27.06 -1.76
CA SER A 491 8.73 -26.49 -0.86
C SER A 491 8.06 -25.24 -1.45
N LEU A 492 8.82 -24.35 -2.09
CA LEU A 492 8.30 -23.13 -2.71
C LEU A 492 7.46 -23.42 -3.96
N ILE A 493 7.84 -24.44 -4.74
CA ILE A 493 7.01 -24.93 -5.86
C ILE A 493 5.67 -25.46 -5.35
N CYS A 494 5.65 -26.10 -4.18
CA CYS A 494 4.45 -26.65 -3.55
C CYS A 494 3.78 -25.70 -2.53
N ASP A 495 4.13 -24.41 -2.55
CA ASP A 495 3.58 -23.40 -1.65
C ASP A 495 2.05 -23.27 -1.83
N PRO A 496 1.26 -23.03 -0.77
CA PRO A 496 -0.19 -22.93 -0.88
C PRO A 496 -0.68 -21.73 -1.71
N GLU A 497 0.12 -20.67 -1.87
CA GLU A 497 -0.24 -19.50 -2.66
C GLU A 497 0.21 -19.62 -4.13
N PRO A 498 -0.71 -19.57 -5.12
CA PRO A 498 -0.38 -19.74 -6.54
C PRO A 498 0.61 -18.70 -7.08
N SER A 499 0.59 -17.48 -6.55
CA SER A 499 1.52 -16.42 -6.93
C SER A 499 2.95 -16.76 -6.53
N ILE A 500 3.15 -17.44 -5.39
CA ILE A 500 4.47 -17.92 -4.95
C ILE A 500 4.91 -19.09 -5.82
N GLN A 501 4.01 -20.04 -6.11
CA GLN A 501 4.28 -21.16 -7.03
C GLN A 501 4.75 -20.65 -8.40
N GLU A 502 4.08 -19.65 -8.96
CA GLU A 502 4.44 -19.03 -10.24
C GLU A 502 5.87 -18.47 -10.19
N GLN A 503 6.19 -17.67 -9.16
CA GLN A 503 7.52 -17.08 -9.04
C GLN A 503 8.60 -18.14 -8.76
N ALA A 504 8.28 -19.19 -8.00
CA ALA A 504 9.19 -20.30 -7.71
C ALA A 504 9.52 -21.10 -8.98
N LEU A 505 8.53 -21.43 -9.80
CA LEU A 505 8.74 -22.09 -11.08
C LEU A 505 9.51 -21.19 -12.06
N ALA A 506 9.24 -19.89 -12.07
CA ALA A 506 10.01 -18.94 -12.87
C ALA A 506 11.47 -18.80 -12.39
N LEU A 507 11.73 -18.91 -11.08
CA LEU A 507 13.07 -19.00 -10.51
C LEU A 507 13.79 -20.28 -10.98
N VAL A 508 13.12 -21.44 -10.92
CA VAL A 508 13.68 -22.70 -11.41
C VAL A 508 13.93 -22.65 -12.91
N ARG A 509 13.01 -22.05 -13.68
CA ARG A 509 13.19 -21.83 -15.13
C ARG A 509 14.49 -21.07 -15.42
N ASN A 510 14.78 -20.02 -14.64
CA ASN A 510 16.03 -19.27 -14.76
C ASN A 510 17.25 -20.10 -14.32
N LEU A 511 17.12 -20.90 -13.26
CA LEU A 511 18.16 -21.80 -12.77
C LEU A 511 18.61 -22.79 -13.86
N VAL A 512 17.65 -23.46 -14.52
CA VAL A 512 17.93 -24.47 -15.55
C VAL A 512 18.18 -23.90 -16.95
N ASN A 513 18.08 -22.59 -17.15
CA ASN A 513 18.31 -21.96 -18.45
C ASN A 513 19.82 -21.86 -18.76
N GLY A 514 20.31 -22.50 -19.82
CA GLY A 514 21.69 -22.36 -20.27
C GLY A 514 22.35 -23.72 -20.55
N CYS A 515 23.56 -23.92 -20.04
CA CYS A 515 24.32 -25.15 -20.29
C CYS A 515 23.85 -26.34 -19.43
N ILE A 516 24.31 -27.55 -19.76
CA ILE A 516 23.96 -28.80 -19.06
C ILE A 516 24.20 -28.70 -17.55
N ASN A 517 25.30 -28.11 -17.08
CA ASN A 517 25.58 -27.96 -15.64
C ASN A 517 24.47 -27.20 -14.89
N SER A 518 23.81 -26.25 -15.55
CA SER A 518 22.65 -25.55 -14.97
C SER A 518 21.42 -26.45 -14.85
N ILE A 519 21.25 -27.40 -15.78
CA ILE A 519 20.12 -28.33 -15.82
C ILE A 519 20.26 -29.38 -14.71
N GLU A 520 21.48 -29.85 -14.44
CA GLU A 520 21.76 -30.85 -13.39
C GLU A 520 21.21 -30.46 -12.01
N HIS A 521 21.08 -29.16 -11.71
CA HIS A 521 20.49 -28.68 -10.46
C HIS A 521 19.07 -29.19 -10.21
N VAL A 522 18.25 -29.38 -11.26
CA VAL A 522 16.86 -29.86 -11.11
C VAL A 522 16.79 -31.35 -10.74
N LEU A 523 17.88 -32.07 -10.97
CA LEU A 523 18.04 -33.49 -10.69
C LEU A 523 18.75 -33.76 -9.36
N ALA A 524 19.15 -32.70 -8.64
CA ALA A 524 19.69 -32.82 -7.29
C ALA A 524 18.70 -33.51 -6.33
N GLU A 525 19.23 -34.17 -5.29
CA GLU A 525 18.44 -34.86 -4.25
C GLU A 525 17.36 -35.77 -4.86
N ASP A 526 17.78 -36.72 -5.71
CA ASP A 526 16.92 -37.68 -6.40
C ASP A 526 15.79 -37.02 -7.23
N GLY A 527 16.06 -35.84 -7.79
CA GLY A 527 15.12 -35.10 -8.64
C GLY A 527 13.93 -34.50 -7.88
N ILE A 528 14.08 -34.19 -6.60
CA ILE A 528 13.00 -33.62 -5.77
C ILE A 528 12.36 -32.36 -6.40
N ILE A 529 13.17 -31.52 -7.07
CA ILE A 529 12.67 -30.31 -7.75
C ILE A 529 11.85 -30.70 -8.96
N LEU A 530 12.36 -31.58 -9.83
CA LEU A 530 11.65 -32.03 -11.03
C LEU A 530 10.32 -32.73 -10.66
N ASN A 531 10.33 -33.54 -9.60
CA ASN A 531 9.13 -34.19 -9.08
C ASN A 531 8.10 -33.18 -8.52
N ALA A 532 8.56 -32.12 -7.85
CA ALA A 532 7.70 -31.03 -7.40
C ALA A 532 7.07 -30.27 -8.58
N VAL A 533 7.86 -29.98 -9.64
CA VAL A 533 7.35 -29.37 -10.88
C VAL A 533 6.27 -30.24 -11.50
N GLY A 534 6.53 -31.53 -11.69
CA GLY A 534 5.57 -32.48 -12.24
C GLY A 534 4.29 -32.54 -11.42
N ARG A 535 4.41 -32.68 -10.09
CA ARG A 535 3.26 -32.68 -9.17
C ARG A 535 2.36 -31.47 -9.38
N GLN A 536 2.93 -30.26 -9.43
CA GLN A 536 2.13 -29.06 -9.62
C GLN A 536 1.45 -29.00 -10.98
N LEU A 537 2.12 -29.45 -12.06
CA LEU A 537 1.49 -29.53 -13.38
C LEU A 537 0.27 -30.47 -13.40
N TRP A 538 0.27 -31.51 -12.57
CA TRP A 538 -0.86 -32.43 -12.41
C TRP A 538 -1.96 -31.91 -11.46
N SER A 539 -1.59 -31.22 -10.36
CA SER A 539 -2.53 -30.90 -9.29
C SER A 539 -3.15 -29.50 -9.36
N THR A 540 -2.45 -28.53 -9.94
CA THR A 540 -2.88 -27.12 -9.93
C THR A 540 -3.90 -26.82 -11.04
N SER A 541 -4.67 -25.73 -10.87
CA SER A 541 -5.61 -25.21 -11.88
C SER A 541 -5.26 -23.80 -12.36
N TYR A 542 -4.10 -23.27 -11.97
CA TYR A 542 -3.67 -21.93 -12.30
C TYR A 542 -2.79 -21.92 -13.56
N THR A 543 -3.27 -21.24 -14.61
CA THR A 543 -2.63 -21.21 -15.93
C THR A 543 -1.20 -20.64 -15.86
N GLU A 544 -0.96 -19.64 -15.02
CA GLU A 544 0.35 -19.01 -14.83
C GLU A 544 1.38 -20.00 -14.29
N VAL A 545 0.97 -20.85 -13.35
CA VAL A 545 1.80 -21.92 -12.77
C VAL A 545 2.11 -22.98 -13.84
N TRP A 546 1.10 -23.38 -14.63
CA TRP A 546 1.30 -24.30 -15.76
C TRP A 546 2.30 -23.76 -16.78
N VAL A 547 2.15 -22.50 -17.19
CA VAL A 547 3.04 -21.87 -18.16
C VAL A 547 4.49 -21.93 -17.68
N GLN A 548 4.77 -21.53 -16.43
CA GLN A 548 6.14 -21.57 -15.92
C GLN A 548 6.67 -23.00 -15.76
N GLY A 549 5.86 -23.93 -15.23
CA GLY A 549 6.29 -25.32 -15.06
C GLY A 549 6.60 -26.03 -16.38
N VAL A 550 5.82 -25.77 -17.43
CA VAL A 550 6.11 -26.33 -18.76
C VAL A 550 7.37 -25.70 -19.37
N TYR A 551 7.64 -24.41 -19.14
CA TYR A 551 8.91 -23.82 -19.53
C TYR A 551 10.11 -24.38 -18.77
N VAL A 552 9.94 -24.78 -17.50
CA VAL A 552 10.98 -25.54 -16.78
C VAL A 552 11.27 -26.85 -17.52
N LEU A 553 10.24 -27.67 -17.78
CA LEU A 553 10.41 -28.94 -18.51
C LEU A 553 11.02 -28.72 -19.90
N SER A 554 10.61 -27.67 -20.60
CA SER A 554 11.15 -27.31 -21.91
C SER A 554 12.63 -26.96 -21.86
N ASN A 555 13.09 -26.23 -20.83
CA ASN A 555 14.51 -25.94 -20.64
C ASN A 555 15.30 -27.20 -20.30
N VAL A 556 14.77 -28.06 -19.42
CA VAL A 556 15.40 -29.34 -19.09
C VAL A 556 15.54 -30.25 -20.32
N ALA A 557 14.54 -30.26 -21.19
CA ALA A 557 14.55 -31.03 -22.44
C ALA A 557 15.61 -30.58 -23.47
N THR A 558 16.32 -29.46 -23.24
CA THR A 558 17.48 -29.07 -24.04
C THR A 558 18.78 -29.80 -23.64
N GLY A 559 18.76 -30.52 -22.51
CA GLY A 559 19.89 -31.30 -21.99
C GLY A 559 20.19 -32.58 -22.77
N ASN A 560 21.02 -33.43 -22.16
CA ASN A 560 21.36 -34.76 -22.67
C ASN A 560 20.19 -35.76 -22.56
N GLU A 561 20.40 -37.01 -22.97
CA GLU A 561 19.35 -38.03 -22.97
C GLU A 561 18.72 -38.27 -21.60
N PHE A 562 19.54 -38.29 -20.54
CA PHE A 562 19.05 -38.50 -19.18
C PHE A 562 18.01 -37.43 -18.78
N HIS A 563 18.28 -36.17 -19.11
CA HIS A 563 17.35 -35.07 -18.87
C HIS A 563 16.06 -35.20 -19.68
N LYS A 564 16.17 -35.61 -20.96
CA LYS A 564 15.01 -35.77 -21.84
C LYS A 564 14.11 -36.91 -21.35
N GLU A 565 14.67 -38.05 -20.96
CA GLU A 565 13.89 -39.16 -20.41
C GLU A 565 13.26 -38.78 -19.06
N ALA A 566 13.96 -38.03 -18.21
CA ALA A 566 13.37 -37.50 -16.98
C ALA A 566 12.15 -36.60 -17.25
N VAL A 567 12.19 -35.76 -18.29
CA VAL A 567 11.02 -34.97 -18.72
C VAL A 567 9.92 -35.87 -19.30
N MET A 568 10.27 -36.89 -20.09
CA MET A 568 9.29 -37.86 -20.62
C MET A 568 8.51 -38.56 -19.49
N GLN A 569 9.18 -38.92 -18.38
CA GLN A 569 8.55 -39.52 -17.21
C GLN A 569 7.57 -38.57 -16.49
N GLN A 570 7.78 -37.26 -16.57
CA GLN A 570 6.82 -36.30 -16.03
C GLN A 570 5.61 -36.12 -16.95
N LEU A 571 5.82 -36.11 -18.27
CA LEU A 571 4.77 -35.91 -19.27
C LEU A 571 3.83 -37.11 -19.41
N LEU A 572 4.37 -38.33 -19.35
CA LEU A 572 3.63 -39.55 -19.60
C LEU A 572 3.21 -40.23 -18.28
N PRO A 573 1.94 -40.62 -18.12
CA PRO A 573 1.50 -41.36 -16.95
C PRO A 573 2.25 -42.70 -16.82
N GLN A 574 2.51 -43.12 -15.59
CA GLN A 574 3.04 -44.46 -15.30
C GLN A 574 2.04 -45.52 -15.78
N ALA A 575 2.55 -46.67 -16.26
CA ALA A 575 1.70 -47.75 -16.78
C ALA A 575 0.71 -48.23 -15.70
N GLY A 576 -0.58 -47.92 -15.88
CA GLY A 576 -1.67 -48.29 -14.97
C GLY A 576 -2.63 -47.14 -14.59
N ASP A 577 -2.25 -45.88 -14.83
CA ASP A 577 -3.11 -44.72 -14.62
C ASP A 577 -3.89 -44.38 -15.91
N CYS A 578 -5.23 -44.46 -15.89
CA CYS A 578 -6.09 -44.14 -17.05
C CYS A 578 -6.17 -42.63 -17.36
N SER A 579 -5.38 -41.80 -16.67
CA SER A 579 -5.38 -40.35 -16.83
C SER A 579 -4.69 -39.91 -18.12
N GLN A 580 -5.36 -39.09 -18.93
CA GLN A 580 -4.77 -38.45 -20.11
C GLN A 580 -3.59 -37.55 -19.70
N SER A 581 -2.49 -37.58 -20.46
CA SER A 581 -1.33 -36.70 -20.22
C SER A 581 -1.77 -35.23 -20.15
N PHE A 582 -1.32 -34.50 -19.12
CA PHE A 582 -1.61 -33.07 -18.98
C PHE A 582 -1.15 -32.26 -20.20
N ILE A 583 -0.15 -32.74 -20.95
CA ILE A 583 0.37 -32.00 -22.10
C ILE A 583 -0.68 -31.87 -23.20
N ILE A 584 -1.56 -32.87 -23.37
CA ILE A 584 -2.66 -32.79 -24.34
C ILE A 584 -3.66 -31.72 -23.90
N LYS A 585 -4.03 -31.71 -22.61
CA LYS A 585 -4.87 -30.65 -22.04
C LYS A 585 -4.26 -29.26 -22.26
N PHE A 586 -2.94 -29.13 -22.12
CA PHE A 586 -2.24 -27.85 -22.33
C PHE A 586 -2.20 -27.44 -23.80
N LEU A 587 -1.99 -28.39 -24.72
CA LEU A 587 -2.07 -28.17 -26.17
C LEU A 587 -3.48 -27.77 -26.62
N GLN A 588 -4.52 -28.20 -25.90
CA GLN A 588 -5.93 -27.83 -26.13
C GLN A 588 -6.37 -26.55 -25.41
N SER A 589 -5.49 -25.91 -24.63
CA SER A 589 -5.83 -24.74 -23.84
C SER A 589 -6.20 -23.54 -24.71
N ASN A 590 -7.11 -22.68 -24.24
CA ASN A 590 -7.38 -21.40 -24.88
C ASN A 590 -6.24 -20.38 -24.70
N ASP A 591 -5.35 -20.57 -23.71
CA ASP A 591 -4.19 -19.70 -23.48
C ASP A 591 -3.05 -20.03 -24.46
N ASN A 592 -2.72 -19.08 -25.33
CA ASN A 592 -1.66 -19.25 -26.33
C ASN A 592 -0.26 -19.44 -25.71
N ARG A 593 0.02 -18.85 -24.54
CA ARG A 593 1.32 -18.97 -23.87
C ARG A 593 1.52 -20.40 -23.39
N LEU A 594 0.46 -21.02 -22.89
CA LEU A 594 0.49 -22.42 -22.44
C LEU A 594 0.66 -23.37 -23.61
N ARG A 595 -0.07 -23.15 -24.71
CA ARG A 595 0.11 -23.94 -25.94
C ARG A 595 1.53 -23.80 -26.49
N THR A 596 2.07 -22.58 -26.56
CA THR A 596 3.46 -22.31 -26.96
C THR A 596 4.45 -23.07 -26.09
N ALA A 597 4.33 -23.00 -24.77
CA ALA A 597 5.24 -23.70 -23.86
C ALA A 597 5.19 -25.22 -24.07
N ALA A 598 3.97 -25.77 -24.20
CA ALA A 598 3.75 -27.21 -24.39
C ALA A 598 4.37 -27.72 -25.69
N ILE A 599 4.11 -27.06 -26.82
CA ILE A 599 4.67 -27.46 -28.11
C ILE A 599 6.19 -27.27 -28.13
N TRP A 600 6.72 -26.24 -27.47
CA TRP A 600 8.16 -26.00 -27.37
C TRP A 600 8.87 -27.12 -26.59
N CYS A 601 8.26 -27.62 -25.53
CA CYS A 601 8.76 -28.79 -24.80
C CYS A 601 8.85 -30.02 -25.72
N VAL A 602 7.79 -30.30 -26.50
CA VAL A 602 7.78 -31.42 -27.47
C VAL A 602 8.88 -31.28 -28.53
N VAL A 603 9.08 -30.07 -29.07
CA VAL A 603 10.15 -29.79 -30.05
C VAL A 603 11.53 -30.10 -29.47
N ASN A 604 11.79 -29.71 -28.22
CA ASN A 604 13.08 -29.96 -27.57
C ASN A 604 13.31 -31.46 -27.31
N LEU A 605 12.26 -32.19 -26.94
CA LEU A 605 12.33 -33.65 -26.74
C LEU A 605 12.60 -34.40 -28.05
N THR A 606 12.03 -33.94 -29.15
CA THR A 606 12.04 -34.64 -30.45
C THR A 606 13.09 -34.13 -31.43
N TYR A 607 14.04 -33.32 -30.97
CA TYR A 607 15.14 -32.82 -31.80
C TYR A 607 15.87 -33.97 -32.52
N PRO A 608 15.91 -34.02 -33.87
CA PRO A 608 16.30 -35.23 -34.61
C PRO A 608 17.73 -35.71 -34.34
N SER A 609 18.66 -34.79 -34.07
CA SER A 609 20.06 -35.14 -33.82
C SER A 609 20.34 -35.60 -32.38
N SER A 610 19.32 -35.64 -31.52
CA SER A 610 19.51 -36.14 -30.15
C SER A 610 19.44 -37.67 -30.09
N PRO A 611 20.23 -38.33 -29.21
CA PRO A 611 20.11 -39.76 -28.96
C PRO A 611 18.65 -40.14 -28.66
N GLU A 612 18.27 -41.38 -28.98
CA GLU A 612 16.96 -41.97 -28.69
C GLU A 612 15.72 -41.15 -29.13
N ALA A 613 15.89 -40.15 -30.00
CA ALA A 613 14.79 -39.27 -30.43
C ALA A 613 13.63 -40.07 -31.02
N PHE A 614 13.93 -41.09 -31.83
CA PHE A 614 12.93 -41.99 -32.39
C PHE A 614 12.11 -42.72 -31.30
N SER A 615 12.75 -43.25 -30.26
CA SER A 615 12.07 -43.90 -29.13
C SER A 615 11.09 -42.95 -28.44
N ARG A 616 11.52 -41.70 -28.21
CA ARG A 616 10.64 -40.66 -27.63
C ARG A 616 9.49 -40.29 -28.56
N VAL A 617 9.73 -40.15 -29.87
CA VAL A 617 8.67 -39.90 -30.87
C VAL A 617 7.60 -41.00 -30.79
N VAL A 618 7.99 -42.27 -30.78
CA VAL A 618 7.07 -43.41 -30.66
C VAL A 618 6.27 -43.36 -29.34
N LYS A 619 6.91 -43.07 -28.21
CA LYS A 619 6.22 -42.90 -26.93
C LYS A 619 5.17 -41.77 -26.98
N LEU A 620 5.51 -40.62 -27.57
CA LEU A 620 4.60 -39.48 -27.72
C LEU A 620 3.44 -39.79 -28.70
N TRP A 621 3.68 -40.59 -29.73
CA TRP A 621 2.65 -41.09 -30.64
C TRP A 621 1.65 -41.98 -29.93
N ASN A 622 2.14 -42.97 -29.19
CA ASN A 622 1.30 -43.90 -28.42
C ASN A 622 0.47 -43.17 -27.36
N ALA A 623 0.96 -42.05 -26.85
CA ALA A 623 0.24 -41.18 -25.93
C ALA A 623 -0.81 -40.28 -26.61
N GLY A 624 -0.94 -40.28 -27.95
CA GLY A 624 -1.90 -39.48 -28.70
C GLY A 624 -1.48 -38.02 -28.94
N ILE A 625 -0.26 -37.62 -28.54
CA ILE A 625 0.21 -36.23 -28.60
C ILE A 625 0.39 -35.77 -30.06
N PHE A 626 0.88 -36.65 -30.94
CA PHE A 626 1.04 -36.33 -32.36
C PHE A 626 -0.29 -36.01 -33.05
N SER A 627 -1.34 -36.78 -32.75
CA SER A 627 -2.68 -36.50 -33.29
C SER A 627 -3.18 -35.14 -32.83
N GLN A 628 -2.93 -34.77 -31.57
CA GLN A 628 -3.29 -33.44 -31.07
C GLN A 628 -2.51 -32.33 -31.79
N ILE A 629 -1.20 -32.51 -32.01
CA ILE A 629 -0.37 -31.52 -32.71
C ILE A 629 -0.82 -31.33 -34.17
N LYS A 630 -1.23 -32.40 -34.86
CA LYS A 630 -1.82 -32.31 -36.22
C LYS A 630 -3.08 -31.43 -36.23
N ASN A 631 -3.92 -31.51 -35.20
CA ASN A 631 -5.12 -30.69 -35.08
C ASN A 631 -4.83 -29.20 -34.80
N MET A 632 -3.57 -28.83 -34.59
CA MET A 632 -3.14 -27.46 -34.30
C MET A 632 -2.44 -26.77 -35.48
N ASP A 633 -2.43 -27.37 -36.69
CA ASP A 633 -1.76 -26.78 -37.86
C ASP A 633 -2.34 -25.40 -38.26
N ASP A 634 -3.61 -25.17 -37.92
CA ASP A 634 -4.32 -23.90 -38.10
C ASP A 634 -4.51 -23.12 -36.79
N ASP A 635 -3.60 -23.26 -35.82
CA ASP A 635 -3.65 -22.46 -34.57
C ASP A 635 -3.65 -20.95 -34.90
N PRO A 636 -4.54 -20.15 -34.26
CA PRO A 636 -4.63 -18.71 -34.51
C PRO A 636 -3.38 -17.94 -34.03
N CYS A 637 -2.59 -18.51 -33.12
CA CYS A 637 -1.35 -17.90 -32.66
C CYS A 637 -0.19 -18.30 -33.59
N LEU A 638 0.42 -17.31 -34.26
CA LEU A 638 1.53 -17.52 -35.18
C LEU A 638 2.74 -18.23 -34.53
N ASP A 639 3.04 -17.92 -33.28
CA ASP A 639 4.16 -18.53 -32.55
C ASP A 639 3.91 -20.02 -32.26
N VAL A 640 2.65 -20.38 -31.93
CA VAL A 640 2.22 -21.77 -31.78
C VAL A 640 2.29 -22.47 -33.13
N LYS A 641 1.70 -21.88 -34.18
CA LYS A 641 1.70 -22.46 -35.54
C LYS A 641 3.12 -22.76 -36.04
N PHE A 642 4.05 -21.82 -35.88
CA PHE A 642 5.45 -22.03 -36.26
C PHE A 642 6.10 -23.24 -35.55
N ARG A 643 5.82 -23.39 -34.25
CA ARG A 643 6.33 -24.52 -33.45
C ARG A 643 5.64 -25.82 -33.78
N VAL A 644 4.34 -25.80 -34.07
CA VAL A 644 3.58 -26.96 -34.54
C VAL A 644 4.17 -27.47 -35.85
N THR A 645 4.42 -26.58 -36.82
CA THR A 645 5.09 -26.98 -38.08
C THR A 645 6.47 -27.60 -37.82
N THR A 646 7.23 -27.07 -36.87
CA THR A 646 8.54 -27.62 -36.49
C THR A 646 8.40 -29.01 -35.86
N ALA A 647 7.49 -29.16 -34.89
CA ALA A 647 7.22 -30.43 -34.23
C ALA A 647 6.71 -31.49 -35.22
N LEU A 648 5.81 -31.13 -36.14
CA LEU A 648 5.29 -32.04 -37.16
C LEU A 648 6.43 -32.59 -38.04
N LYS A 649 7.37 -31.73 -38.47
CA LYS A 649 8.54 -32.17 -39.24
C LYS A 649 9.41 -33.16 -38.44
N GLN A 650 9.59 -32.94 -37.15
CA GLN A 650 10.39 -33.82 -36.30
C GLN A 650 9.69 -35.15 -36.01
N LEU A 651 8.37 -35.11 -35.82
CA LEU A 651 7.54 -36.28 -35.52
C LEU A 651 7.36 -37.16 -36.77
N THR A 652 7.27 -36.61 -37.97
CA THR A 652 7.10 -37.40 -39.22
C THR A 652 8.40 -38.06 -39.71
N PHE A 653 9.57 -37.66 -39.21
CA PHE A 653 10.84 -38.33 -39.53
C PHE A 653 10.87 -39.81 -39.06
N GLY A 654 9.96 -40.23 -38.17
CA GLY A 654 9.83 -41.62 -37.74
C GLY A 654 9.05 -42.53 -38.71
N ASP A 655 8.23 -41.98 -39.61
CA ASP A 655 7.41 -42.78 -40.55
C ASP A 655 8.23 -43.39 -41.70
N SER A 656 9.44 -42.89 -41.98
CA SER A 656 10.25 -43.30 -43.14
C SER A 656 11.20 -44.48 -42.89
N SER A 657 10.98 -45.27 -41.83
CA SER A 657 11.85 -46.40 -41.45
C SER A 657 11.13 -47.70 -41.08
N THR A 658 9.90 -47.92 -41.57
CA THR A 658 9.22 -49.23 -41.55
C THR A 658 9.45 -50.02 -42.81
#